data_AF-A0A965VXU1-F1
#
_entry.id   AF-A0A965VXU1-F1
#
_cell.length_a   1.000
_cell.length_b   1.000
_cell.length_c   1.000
_cell.angle_alpha   90.00
_cell.angle_beta   90.00
_cell.angle_gamma   90.00
#
_symmetry.space_group_name_H-M   'P 1'
#
loop_
_entity.id
_entity.type
_entity.pdbx_description
1 polymer ?
#
loop_
_entity_poly.entity_id
_entity_poly.type
_entity_poly.pdbx_seq_one_letter_code
_entity_poly.pdbx_strand_id
1 'polypeptide(L)'
;MSGLKVADFEAVIQKHRTASGAARPLFAIFFAAFLAWSGLGQETSCYDLWIRLREQKLHSEPMTLKAKDTETEMAFAFEKEGSWFPELPKGWFELDQNYMKRALQIRARAEADGKKENILLKMLKHYLDASDPKWIMAPASVRRSITKAQWSKMTPQEQIEFLFESGDILKRLTRTGLGHLFYEEVLNFARLRPGPKKPESVNITDDLGSYELVSRGETNRKAFQEMRKEIEDALDGPIGHQHIVHAWPADREARAKLAPKYLELLDAGTWFLYWRQMERNPEEVESILGHEYLGIYPRSSLKRLQDRMVEGDSEHARDKYRMIGFRSMRGRESMPGQDPNQFYPDFELRSGNKGVKRDFMEDMLQARLASGDYSGLKEFNSHSVDPGAPVRKIAPDLSSEQLSTLEAFEAAMPKLRSANRQYRKDLRNKIFSPLLNWEERLPMDLGGESFKQARLKYAEDLTAIAKEYLKRQARTQKPESHERLWEETQQEIEKAVYEFAHATKLSKAFESYLVPRPEQLPDIRVAASGPVDVNKIDLGIEFSFRFLNSPANKTEAGERIYKTVSELAKAFGASEVRDLEDPTAHGHGLGMKFLMVDENGKKWRVEWDGVQRFYRQGKPYAPQGGHIEIPSPKAAPQDMTQIKALYETNRALGQVPNRAAGGAHINIDLKPFFSLPETQGARKFVDFLSHFENNREMIQFLWQHPYRTAAAFPLEMTPSLKEKLNRFSGTWDDLARLLYDERYFNPYVSRKPGYTQLNATALMSGLVPDAYRETIDIKNPSTEWFPAFGGKGTDRVELRLFDAPPDEYLAALQIKYIRALLNKSINTEGKTDIQKKYGPEDFQKWKEDAGSFSEAAKAHLIDLGLDPKEFLPLIVDAHQVQQVELPKPKPLVEFPDFLPLQEERWSPSQNNQ
;
A
#
# COMPACT_ATOMS: atom_id res chain seq x y z
N MET A 1 16.92 30.88 1.96
CA MET A 1 16.92 32.11 1.14
C MET A 1 16.04 31.91 -0.08
N SER A 2 14.72 31.95 0.07
CA SER A 2 13.75 31.77 -1.02
C SER A 2 12.73 32.89 -0.93
N GLY A 3 12.95 33.94 -1.72
CA GLY A 3 12.15 35.15 -1.70
C GLY A 3 12.67 36.14 -2.72
N LEU A 4 12.77 35.73 -3.97
CA LEU A 4 12.93 36.64 -5.11
C LEU A 4 11.75 36.36 -6.03
N LYS A 5 10.84 37.31 -6.13
CA LYS A 5 9.70 37.22 -7.05
C LYS A 5 10.25 37.46 -8.45
N VAL A 6 9.63 36.86 -9.48
CA VAL A 6 10.02 37.04 -10.90
C VAL A 6 10.14 38.53 -11.29
N ALA A 7 9.36 39.40 -10.65
CA ALA A 7 9.44 40.86 -10.81
C ALA A 7 10.77 41.48 -10.33
N ASP A 8 11.40 40.91 -9.31
CA ASP A 8 12.70 41.38 -8.81
C ASP A 8 13.83 40.99 -9.78
N PHE A 9 13.65 39.91 -10.55
CA PHE A 9 14.60 39.44 -11.56
C PHE A 9 14.60 40.35 -12.80
N GLU A 10 13.42 40.80 -13.24
CA GLU A 10 13.29 41.78 -14.32
C GLU A 10 13.91 43.13 -13.94
N ALA A 11 13.73 43.59 -12.70
CA ALA A 11 14.34 44.82 -12.21
C ALA A 11 15.88 44.76 -12.19
N VAL A 12 16.47 43.61 -11.85
CA VAL A 12 17.93 43.38 -11.90
C VAL A 12 18.45 43.35 -13.34
N ILE A 13 17.71 42.71 -14.26
CA ILE A 13 18.06 42.69 -15.70
C ILE A 13 18.00 44.10 -16.30
N GLN A 14 16.98 44.90 -15.93
CA GLN A 14 16.82 46.27 -16.43
C GLN A 14 17.90 47.21 -15.89
N LYS A 15 18.32 47.03 -14.63
CA LYS A 15 19.40 47.80 -13.99
C LYS A 15 20.80 47.46 -14.55
N HIS A 16 20.99 46.29 -15.16
CA HIS A 16 22.27 45.87 -15.76
C HIS A 16 22.40 46.09 -17.27
N ARG A 17 21.31 46.41 -17.99
CA ARG A 17 21.40 46.81 -19.41
C ARG A 17 22.15 48.13 -19.61
N THR A 18 22.18 49.00 -18.61
CA THR A 18 22.82 50.33 -18.66
C THR A 18 24.27 50.36 -18.14
N ALA A 19 24.78 49.27 -17.56
CA ALA A 19 26.16 49.22 -17.06
C ALA A 19 27.16 48.88 -18.20
N SER A 20 28.06 49.81 -18.51
CA SER A 20 29.24 49.59 -19.36
C SER A 20 30.48 49.34 -18.50
N GLY A 21 31.30 48.35 -18.89
CA GLY A 21 32.52 47.96 -18.17
C GLY A 21 32.48 46.55 -17.56
N ALA A 22 33.56 46.18 -16.87
CA ALA A 22 33.97 44.84 -16.40
C ALA A 22 32.93 43.99 -15.62
N ALA A 23 31.73 44.51 -15.34
CA ALA A 23 30.63 43.80 -14.70
C ALA A 23 29.88 42.82 -15.63
N ARG A 24 29.89 43.03 -16.96
CA ARG A 24 29.22 42.14 -17.93
C ARG A 24 29.78 40.70 -17.98
N PRO A 25 31.11 40.48 -18.03
CA PRO A 25 31.64 39.10 -18.02
C PRO A 25 31.38 38.39 -16.68
N LEU A 26 31.43 39.11 -15.55
CA LEU A 26 31.11 38.54 -14.23
C LEU A 26 29.65 38.12 -14.09
N PHE A 27 28.71 38.92 -14.62
CA PHE A 27 27.29 38.56 -14.64
C PHE A 27 27.01 37.39 -15.58
N ALA A 28 27.67 37.33 -16.74
CA ALA A 28 27.56 36.19 -17.65
C ALA A 28 28.14 34.90 -17.04
N ILE A 29 29.24 34.97 -16.28
CA ILE A 29 29.81 33.85 -15.55
C ILE A 29 28.88 33.40 -14.40
N PHE A 30 28.32 34.33 -13.62
CA PHE A 30 27.35 33.99 -12.58
C PHE A 30 26.05 33.41 -13.13
N PHE A 31 25.56 33.93 -14.25
CA PHE A 31 24.36 33.43 -14.92
C PHE A 31 24.61 32.07 -15.58
N ALA A 32 25.77 31.86 -16.19
CA ALA A 32 26.18 30.56 -16.72
C ALA A 32 26.44 29.54 -15.59
N ALA A 33 27.02 29.96 -14.46
CA ALA A 33 27.18 29.11 -13.28
C ALA A 33 25.84 28.79 -12.62
N PHE A 34 24.90 29.75 -12.56
CA PHE A 34 23.54 29.53 -12.07
C PHE A 34 22.75 28.61 -13.00
N LEU A 35 22.88 28.76 -14.32
CA LEU A 35 22.30 27.84 -15.31
C LEU A 35 22.94 26.44 -15.26
N ALA A 36 24.26 26.36 -15.04
CA ALA A 36 24.97 25.10 -14.85
C ALA A 36 24.58 24.43 -13.53
N TRP A 37 24.32 25.19 -12.46
CA TRP A 37 23.81 24.67 -11.18
C TRP A 37 22.32 24.33 -11.22
N SER A 38 21.51 25.04 -12.01
CA SER A 38 20.10 24.66 -12.23
C SER A 38 19.95 23.50 -13.21
N GLY A 39 20.97 23.23 -14.05
CA GLY A 39 21.04 22.10 -14.98
C GLY A 39 21.69 20.85 -14.39
N LEU A 40 22.50 21.00 -13.33
CA LEU A 40 22.92 19.89 -12.47
C LEU A 40 21.77 19.58 -11.51
N GLY A 41 20.73 18.93 -12.02
CA GLY A 41 19.70 18.33 -11.16
C GLY A 41 20.41 17.47 -10.12
N GLN A 42 20.29 17.83 -8.83
CA GLN A 42 20.66 16.90 -7.76
C GLN A 42 20.00 15.58 -8.11
N GLU A 43 20.80 14.51 -8.26
CA GLU A 43 20.28 13.17 -8.43
C GLU A 43 19.30 12.92 -7.28
N THR A 44 18.00 12.98 -7.60
CA THR A 44 16.95 12.80 -6.61
C THR A 44 16.87 11.31 -6.37
N SER A 45 17.05 10.87 -5.12
CA SER A 45 17.02 9.44 -4.77
C SER A 45 15.65 8.83 -5.13
N CYS A 46 15.59 7.51 -5.30
CA CYS A 46 14.31 6.83 -5.55
C CYS A 46 13.30 7.11 -4.43
N TYR A 47 13.77 7.18 -3.18
CA TYR A 47 12.91 7.45 -2.03
C TYR A 47 12.34 8.87 -2.07
N ASP A 48 13.17 9.88 -2.31
CA ASP A 48 12.69 11.27 -2.37
C ASP A 48 11.67 11.46 -3.49
N LEU A 49 11.92 10.84 -4.65
CA LEU A 49 10.98 10.90 -5.76
C LEU A 49 9.68 10.15 -5.44
N TRP A 50 9.76 8.99 -4.81
CA TRP A 50 8.60 8.22 -4.32
C TRP A 50 7.72 9.05 -3.38
N ILE A 51 8.34 9.79 -2.44
CA ILE A 51 7.63 10.67 -1.51
C ILE A 51 7.02 11.86 -2.25
N ARG A 52 7.76 12.48 -3.16
CA ARG A 52 7.28 13.63 -3.95
C ARG A 52 6.08 13.27 -4.83
N LEU A 53 6.07 12.08 -5.44
CA LEU A 53 4.93 11.59 -6.23
C LEU A 53 3.67 11.44 -5.37
N ARG A 54 3.83 11.05 -4.11
CA ARG A 54 2.70 10.95 -3.18
C ARG A 54 2.30 12.30 -2.58
N GLU A 55 3.24 13.23 -2.38
CA GLU A 55 2.95 14.63 -2.05
C GLU A 55 2.11 15.31 -3.13
N GLN A 56 2.41 15.04 -4.40
CA GLN A 56 1.69 15.63 -5.52
C GLN A 56 0.16 15.35 -5.44
N LYS A 57 -0.23 14.19 -4.91
CA LYS A 57 -1.63 13.82 -4.69
C LYS A 57 -2.31 14.69 -3.62
N LEU A 58 -1.55 15.37 -2.75
CA LEU A 58 -2.06 16.35 -1.78
C LEU A 58 -2.23 17.74 -2.38
N HIS A 59 -1.30 18.18 -3.22
CA HIS A 59 -1.19 19.59 -3.64
C HIS A 59 -1.61 19.90 -5.07
N SER A 60 -2.05 18.90 -5.86
CA SER A 60 -2.48 19.10 -7.25
C SER A 60 -1.44 19.87 -8.10
N GLU A 61 -0.15 19.62 -7.87
CA GLU A 61 0.93 20.25 -8.65
C GLU A 61 1.21 19.46 -9.94
N PRO A 62 1.50 20.11 -11.07
CA PRO A 62 1.97 19.42 -12.26
C PRO A 62 3.38 18.86 -12.04
N MET A 63 3.61 17.60 -12.46
CA MET A 63 4.94 16.98 -12.41
C MET A 63 5.19 16.20 -13.68
N THR A 64 6.36 16.42 -14.29
CA THR A 64 6.86 15.66 -15.43
C THR A 64 8.08 14.87 -14.98
N LEU A 65 8.18 13.62 -15.44
CA LEU A 65 9.26 12.70 -15.09
C LEU A 65 10.09 12.35 -16.32
N LYS A 66 11.39 12.12 -16.12
CA LYS A 66 12.30 11.57 -17.12
C LYS A 66 12.96 10.33 -16.53
N ALA A 67 13.18 9.29 -17.34
CA ALA A 67 14.00 8.16 -16.91
C ALA A 67 15.46 8.61 -16.72
N LYS A 68 16.13 8.13 -15.68
CA LYS A 68 17.53 8.50 -15.40
C LYS A 68 18.41 8.17 -16.61
N ASP A 69 19.36 9.07 -16.88
CA ASP A 69 20.30 8.99 -18.02
C ASP A 69 19.60 8.98 -19.39
N THR A 70 18.40 9.58 -19.47
CA THR A 70 17.65 9.76 -20.71
C THR A 70 17.12 11.19 -20.83
N GLU A 71 17.05 11.70 -22.05
CA GLU A 71 16.42 13.00 -22.33
C GLU A 71 14.90 12.90 -22.55
N THR A 72 14.39 11.68 -22.68
CA THR A 72 13.00 11.37 -23.00
C THR A 72 12.12 11.44 -21.75
N GLU A 73 11.04 12.21 -21.83
CA GLU A 73 10.03 12.23 -20.79
C GLU A 73 9.26 10.92 -20.73
N MET A 74 8.95 10.49 -19.51
CA MET A 74 8.03 9.39 -19.28
C MET A 74 6.66 9.80 -19.75
N ALA A 75 6.01 8.94 -20.53
CA ALA A 75 4.69 9.17 -21.03
C ALA A 75 3.71 8.16 -20.47
N PHE A 76 2.50 8.64 -20.22
CA PHE A 76 1.43 7.85 -19.65
C PHE A 76 0.31 7.66 -20.65
N ALA A 77 -0.30 6.48 -20.54
CA ALA A 77 -1.39 6.10 -21.42
C ALA A 77 -2.36 5.18 -20.70
N PHE A 78 -3.59 5.20 -21.19
CA PHE A 78 -4.66 4.31 -20.82
C PHE A 78 -5.18 3.60 -22.05
N GLU A 79 -5.47 2.31 -21.87
CA GLU A 79 -6.16 1.50 -22.85
C GLU A 79 -7.31 0.79 -22.14
N LYS A 80 -8.56 1.00 -22.55
CA LYS A 80 -9.67 0.15 -22.11
C LYS A 80 -10.18 -0.63 -23.30
N GLU A 81 -9.93 -1.93 -23.25
CA GLU A 81 -10.55 -2.91 -24.15
C GLU A 81 -12.01 -3.08 -23.72
N GLY A 82 -12.95 -2.80 -24.61
CA GLY A 82 -14.38 -3.01 -24.38
C GLY A 82 -14.85 -4.28 -25.08
N SER A 83 -15.36 -5.24 -24.32
CA SER A 83 -16.07 -6.41 -24.86
C SER A 83 -17.57 -6.14 -25.00
N TRP A 84 -18.20 -6.83 -25.95
CA TRP A 84 -19.58 -6.59 -26.38
C TRP A 84 -20.68 -6.66 -25.30
N PHE A 85 -21.80 -5.97 -25.60
CA PHE A 85 -23.20 -6.16 -25.15
C PHE A 85 -23.86 -5.09 -24.22
N PRO A 86 -23.16 -4.46 -23.24
CA PRO A 86 -23.77 -3.34 -22.48
C PRO A 86 -22.89 -2.10 -22.21
N GLU A 87 -21.59 -2.13 -22.51
CA GLU A 87 -20.61 -1.16 -21.96
C GLU A 87 -20.34 0.08 -22.81
N LEU A 88 -20.93 0.22 -24.00
CA LEU A 88 -20.75 1.44 -24.80
C LEU A 88 -21.33 2.63 -24.02
N PRO A 89 -20.51 3.58 -23.54
CA PRO A 89 -21.01 4.71 -22.76
C PRO A 89 -21.99 5.50 -23.63
N LYS A 90 -23.20 5.71 -23.12
CA LYS A 90 -24.28 6.36 -23.89
C LYS A 90 -23.85 7.76 -24.32
N GLY A 91 -23.72 7.97 -25.63
CA GLY A 91 -23.35 9.26 -26.23
C GLY A 91 -21.87 9.44 -26.55
N TRP A 92 -21.02 8.43 -26.31
CA TRP A 92 -19.61 8.43 -26.75
C TRP A 92 -19.41 7.95 -28.19
N PHE A 93 -20.43 7.31 -28.75
CA PHE A 93 -20.38 6.73 -30.08
C PHE A 93 -21.62 7.13 -30.88
N GLU A 94 -21.39 7.52 -32.13
CA GLU A 94 -22.40 7.64 -33.17
C GLU A 94 -22.22 6.51 -34.17
N LEU A 95 -23.28 5.73 -34.35
CA LEU A 95 -23.32 4.66 -35.34
C LEU A 95 -23.74 5.23 -36.69
N ASP A 96 -22.89 5.12 -37.70
CA ASP A 96 -23.23 5.51 -39.08
C ASP A 96 -24.22 4.49 -39.68
N GLN A 97 -25.51 4.80 -39.57
CA GLN A 97 -26.61 3.97 -40.06
C GLN A 97 -26.47 3.64 -41.55
N ASN A 98 -25.99 4.60 -42.35
CA ASN A 98 -25.84 4.44 -43.79
C ASN A 98 -24.73 3.45 -44.13
N TYR A 99 -23.64 3.46 -43.38
CA TYR A 99 -22.56 2.50 -43.53
C TYR A 99 -23.01 1.09 -43.14
N MET A 100 -23.60 0.92 -41.95
CA MET A 100 -24.04 -0.40 -41.47
C MET A 100 -25.06 -1.02 -42.42
N LYS A 101 -26.00 -0.21 -42.94
CA LYS A 101 -26.94 -0.61 -43.97
C LYS A 101 -26.23 -1.17 -45.21
N ARG A 102 -25.22 -0.46 -45.74
CA ARG A 102 -24.43 -0.93 -46.90
C ARG A 102 -23.64 -2.21 -46.60
N ALA A 103 -23.04 -2.30 -45.41
CA ALA A 103 -22.27 -3.48 -45.01
C ALA A 103 -23.16 -4.74 -44.94
N LEU A 104 -24.36 -4.63 -44.36
CA LEU A 104 -25.35 -5.71 -44.35
C LEU A 104 -25.81 -6.10 -45.76
N GLN A 105 -26.01 -5.12 -46.64
CA GLN A 105 -26.37 -5.39 -48.04
C GLN A 105 -25.25 -6.12 -48.80
N ILE A 106 -23.98 -5.76 -48.58
CA ILE A 106 -22.82 -6.45 -49.16
C ILE A 106 -22.73 -7.89 -48.62
N ARG A 107 -22.92 -8.08 -47.31
CA ARG A 107 -22.93 -9.41 -46.69
C ARG A 107 -24.04 -10.28 -47.25
N ALA A 108 -25.27 -9.76 -47.34
CA ALA A 108 -26.41 -10.48 -47.89
C ALA A 108 -26.16 -10.95 -49.33
N ARG A 109 -25.50 -10.13 -50.15
CA ARG A 109 -25.07 -10.52 -51.51
C ARG A 109 -24.00 -11.62 -51.47
N ALA A 110 -22.99 -11.50 -50.61
CA ALA A 110 -21.94 -12.51 -50.48
C ALA A 110 -22.50 -13.87 -50.02
N GLU A 111 -23.50 -13.90 -49.15
CA GLU A 111 -24.19 -15.13 -48.75
C GLU A 111 -25.07 -15.71 -49.87
N ALA A 112 -25.77 -14.85 -50.63
CA ALA A 112 -26.58 -15.28 -51.76
C ALA A 112 -25.71 -15.89 -52.88
N ASP A 113 -24.50 -15.36 -53.06
CA ASP A 113 -23.48 -15.87 -53.99
C ASP A 113 -22.75 -17.12 -53.47
N GLY A 114 -23.03 -17.58 -52.23
CA GLY A 114 -22.35 -18.72 -51.61
C GLY A 114 -20.89 -18.46 -51.20
N LYS A 115 -20.42 -17.21 -51.22
CA LYS A 115 -19.06 -16.81 -50.85
C LYS A 115 -18.83 -16.75 -49.34
N LYS A 116 -19.92 -16.80 -48.56
CA LYS A 116 -19.94 -16.74 -47.10
C LYS A 116 -21.07 -17.62 -46.57
N GLU A 117 -20.97 -18.02 -45.30
CA GLU A 117 -22.00 -18.84 -44.65
C GLU A 117 -23.35 -18.10 -44.58
N ASN A 118 -24.43 -18.80 -44.93
CA ASN A 118 -25.78 -18.26 -45.00
C ASN A 118 -26.38 -18.10 -43.59
N ILE A 119 -25.97 -17.05 -42.88
CA ILE A 119 -26.42 -16.76 -41.51
C ILE A 119 -27.32 -15.52 -41.49
N LEU A 120 -26.92 -14.43 -42.15
CA LEU A 120 -27.74 -13.21 -42.26
C LEU A 120 -29.03 -13.48 -43.02
N LEU A 121 -28.98 -14.20 -44.14
CA LEU A 121 -30.18 -14.52 -44.91
C LEU A 121 -31.13 -15.47 -44.14
N LYS A 122 -30.59 -16.40 -43.34
CA LYS A 122 -31.40 -17.22 -42.42
C LYS A 122 -32.07 -16.36 -41.34
N MET A 123 -31.35 -15.41 -40.74
CA MET A 123 -31.92 -14.48 -39.76
C MET A 123 -33.06 -13.67 -40.37
N LEU A 124 -32.84 -13.06 -41.55
CA LEU A 124 -33.86 -12.27 -42.23
C LEU A 124 -35.10 -13.11 -42.56
N LYS A 125 -34.91 -14.36 -43.03
CA LYS A 125 -36.00 -15.29 -43.32
C LYS A 125 -36.89 -15.57 -42.10
N HIS A 126 -36.28 -15.75 -40.93
CA HIS A 126 -36.98 -16.14 -39.70
C HIS A 126 -37.37 -14.96 -38.80
N TYR A 127 -37.09 -13.72 -39.19
CA TYR A 127 -37.29 -12.53 -38.35
C TYR A 127 -38.71 -12.33 -37.80
N LEU A 128 -39.73 -12.71 -38.58
CA LEU A 128 -41.14 -12.62 -38.17
C LEU A 128 -41.73 -13.94 -37.66
N ASP A 129 -40.94 -15.02 -37.55
CA ASP A 129 -41.40 -16.33 -37.09
C ASP A 129 -41.49 -16.38 -35.56
N ALA A 130 -42.70 -16.20 -35.03
CA ALA A 130 -42.95 -16.24 -33.60
C ALA A 130 -42.83 -17.64 -32.96
N SER A 131 -42.68 -18.69 -33.76
CA SER A 131 -42.67 -20.10 -33.34
C SER A 131 -41.27 -20.72 -33.24
N ASP A 132 -40.21 -20.03 -33.70
CA ASP A 132 -38.84 -20.53 -33.63
C ASP A 132 -38.05 -19.78 -32.55
N PRO A 133 -37.88 -20.37 -31.35
CA PRO A 133 -37.17 -19.73 -30.25
C PRO A 133 -35.66 -19.56 -30.52
N LYS A 134 -35.12 -20.11 -31.61
CA LYS A 134 -33.68 -19.99 -31.96
C LYS A 134 -33.33 -18.71 -32.71
N TRP A 135 -34.30 -17.97 -33.26
CA TRP A 135 -34.05 -16.79 -34.10
C TRP A 135 -34.66 -15.50 -33.55
N ILE A 136 -34.12 -14.37 -33.96
CA ILE A 136 -34.50 -13.02 -33.50
C ILE A 136 -35.97 -12.75 -33.87
N MET A 137 -36.86 -12.66 -32.87
CA MET A 137 -38.25 -12.27 -33.11
C MET A 137 -38.38 -10.75 -33.23
N ALA A 138 -39.15 -10.26 -34.20
CA ALA A 138 -39.56 -8.86 -34.26
C ALA A 138 -40.43 -8.43 -33.05
N PRO A 139 -40.40 -7.17 -32.60
CA PRO A 139 -41.27 -6.64 -31.57
C PRO A 139 -42.72 -6.65 -32.03
N ALA A 140 -43.63 -6.58 -31.06
CA ALA A 140 -45.05 -6.51 -31.35
C ALA A 140 -45.42 -5.27 -32.19
N SER A 141 -44.63 -4.20 -32.17
CA SER A 141 -44.82 -3.02 -33.03
C SER A 141 -44.53 -3.33 -34.50
N VAL A 142 -43.41 -3.99 -34.79
CA VAL A 142 -43.02 -4.38 -36.16
C VAL A 142 -43.90 -5.50 -36.71
N ARG A 143 -44.25 -6.50 -35.88
CA ARG A 143 -45.22 -7.55 -36.26
C ARG A 143 -46.61 -7.01 -36.58
N ARG A 144 -46.94 -5.82 -36.08
CA ARG A 144 -48.18 -5.09 -36.40
C ARG A 144 -48.05 -4.23 -37.66
N SER A 145 -46.84 -3.81 -38.05
CA SER A 145 -46.62 -2.95 -39.21
C SER A 145 -46.35 -3.72 -40.51
N ILE A 146 -45.97 -5.01 -40.43
CA ILE A 146 -45.79 -5.86 -41.60
C ILE A 146 -46.23 -7.30 -41.33
N THR A 147 -46.97 -7.89 -42.27
CA THR A 147 -47.38 -9.31 -42.19
C THR A 147 -46.24 -10.23 -42.62
N LYS A 148 -46.23 -11.47 -42.10
CA LYS A 148 -45.27 -12.52 -42.53
C LYS A 148 -45.29 -12.75 -44.05
N ALA A 149 -46.48 -12.68 -44.66
CA ALA A 149 -46.63 -12.82 -46.11
C ALA A 149 -45.97 -11.67 -46.89
N GLN A 150 -46.13 -10.42 -46.43
CA GLN A 150 -45.47 -9.25 -47.01
C GLN A 150 -43.94 -9.34 -46.85
N TRP A 151 -43.47 -9.68 -45.65
CA TRP A 151 -42.05 -9.85 -45.36
C TRP A 151 -41.36 -10.91 -46.22
N SER A 152 -42.02 -12.06 -46.41
CA SER A 152 -41.49 -13.16 -47.22
C SER A 152 -41.34 -12.85 -48.71
N LYS A 153 -42.02 -11.79 -49.18
CA LYS A 153 -41.93 -11.31 -50.57
C LYS A 153 -40.84 -10.26 -50.77
N MET A 154 -40.34 -9.66 -49.68
CA MET A 154 -39.25 -8.69 -49.74
C MET A 154 -37.94 -9.40 -50.03
N THR A 155 -37.13 -8.80 -50.89
CA THR A 155 -35.74 -9.17 -51.07
C THR A 155 -34.96 -8.93 -49.77
N PRO A 156 -33.82 -9.60 -49.55
CA PRO A 156 -32.97 -9.33 -48.40
C PRO A 156 -32.58 -7.85 -48.26
N GLN A 157 -32.43 -7.14 -49.37
CA GLN A 157 -32.10 -5.72 -49.40
C GLN A 157 -33.26 -4.85 -48.87
N GLU A 158 -34.49 -5.13 -49.29
CA GLU A 158 -35.72 -4.47 -48.81
C GLU A 158 -36.01 -4.80 -47.35
N GLN A 159 -35.73 -6.05 -46.92
CA GLN A 159 -35.85 -6.45 -45.52
C GLN A 159 -34.87 -5.68 -44.64
N ILE A 160 -33.61 -5.54 -45.05
CA ILE A 160 -32.62 -4.72 -44.34
C ILE A 160 -33.09 -3.26 -44.27
N GLU A 161 -33.60 -2.69 -45.37
CA GLU A 161 -34.12 -1.32 -45.40
C GLU A 161 -35.21 -1.06 -44.38
N PHE A 162 -36.22 -1.92 -44.36
CA PHE A 162 -37.32 -1.85 -43.42
C PHE A 162 -36.85 -1.95 -41.96
N LEU A 163 -35.84 -2.77 -41.67
CA LEU A 163 -35.28 -2.92 -40.33
C LEU A 163 -34.57 -1.63 -39.83
N PHE A 164 -33.92 -0.88 -40.72
CA PHE A 164 -33.34 0.41 -40.37
C PHE A 164 -34.41 1.49 -40.17
N GLU A 165 -35.43 1.53 -41.03
CA GLU A 165 -36.53 2.51 -40.93
C GLU A 165 -37.40 2.32 -39.68
N SER A 166 -37.57 1.08 -39.24
CA SER A 166 -38.28 0.76 -37.99
C SER A 166 -37.49 1.07 -36.71
N GLY A 167 -36.21 1.45 -36.82
CA GLY A 167 -35.34 1.77 -35.68
C GLY A 167 -35.02 0.58 -34.76
N ASP A 168 -35.34 -0.64 -35.21
CA ASP A 168 -35.35 -1.84 -34.37
C ASP A 168 -34.10 -2.73 -34.57
N ILE A 169 -33.42 -2.58 -35.71
CA ILE A 169 -32.29 -3.43 -36.09
C ILE A 169 -31.15 -3.40 -35.05
N LEU A 170 -30.80 -2.22 -34.53
CA LEU A 170 -29.68 -2.06 -33.61
C LEU A 170 -29.95 -2.66 -32.24
N LYS A 171 -31.12 -2.39 -31.64
CA LYS A 171 -31.49 -2.89 -30.31
C LYS A 171 -31.53 -4.42 -30.24
N ARG A 172 -31.65 -5.11 -31.39
CA ARG A 172 -31.78 -6.57 -31.46
C ARG A 172 -30.52 -7.27 -31.90
N LEU A 173 -29.77 -6.69 -32.83
CA LEU A 173 -28.43 -7.16 -33.16
C LEU A 173 -27.48 -7.10 -31.94
N THR A 174 -27.71 -6.15 -31.02
CA THR A 174 -26.95 -6.00 -29.76
C THR A 174 -27.42 -6.89 -28.59
N ARG A 175 -28.43 -7.77 -28.72
CA ARG A 175 -29.05 -8.49 -27.57
C ARG A 175 -29.01 -10.03 -27.65
N THR A 176 -28.36 -10.63 -28.64
CA THR A 176 -28.46 -12.09 -28.91
C THR A 176 -27.12 -12.72 -29.28
N GLY A 177 -27.06 -14.08 -29.27
CA GLY A 177 -25.88 -14.86 -29.66
C GLY A 177 -25.40 -14.69 -31.12
N LEU A 178 -26.09 -13.87 -31.93
CA LEU A 178 -25.68 -13.44 -33.27
C LEU A 178 -24.89 -12.12 -33.28
N GLY A 179 -24.65 -11.50 -32.12
CA GLY A 179 -23.91 -10.23 -32.07
C GLY A 179 -22.53 -10.33 -32.71
N HIS A 180 -21.81 -11.46 -32.55
CA HIS A 180 -20.49 -11.68 -33.17
C HIS A 180 -20.48 -11.40 -34.69
N LEU A 181 -21.51 -11.80 -35.45
CA LEU A 181 -21.63 -11.54 -36.89
C LEU A 181 -21.82 -10.06 -37.24
N PHE A 182 -22.63 -9.35 -36.46
CA PHE A 182 -22.87 -7.92 -36.67
C PHE A 182 -21.61 -7.09 -36.38
N TYR A 183 -20.72 -7.63 -35.58
CA TYR A 183 -19.66 -6.91 -34.94
C TYR A 183 -18.27 -7.21 -35.48
N GLU A 184 -18.05 -8.43 -35.97
CA GLU A 184 -16.82 -8.82 -36.68
C GLU A 184 -16.89 -8.45 -38.17
N GLU A 185 -18.09 -8.40 -38.78
CA GLU A 185 -18.22 -8.28 -40.23
C GLU A 185 -18.99 -7.05 -40.74
N VAL A 186 -19.87 -6.44 -39.92
CA VAL A 186 -20.74 -5.32 -40.34
C VAL A 186 -20.29 -3.99 -39.71
N LEU A 187 -20.00 -3.98 -38.41
CA LEU A 187 -19.39 -2.85 -37.72
C LEU A 187 -17.87 -2.90 -37.86
N ASN A 188 -17.33 -2.07 -38.76
CA ASN A 188 -15.91 -1.76 -38.71
C ASN A 188 -15.69 -0.75 -37.59
N PHE A 189 -15.03 -1.16 -36.51
CA PHE A 189 -14.82 -0.31 -35.34
C PHE A 189 -13.95 0.90 -35.60
N ALA A 190 -13.02 0.81 -36.55
CA ALA A 190 -12.25 1.96 -37.02
C ALA A 190 -13.14 3.04 -37.68
N ARG A 191 -14.45 2.79 -37.84
CA ARG A 191 -15.43 3.73 -38.42
C ARG A 191 -16.53 4.15 -37.44
N LEU A 192 -16.44 3.75 -36.17
CA LEU A 192 -17.28 4.35 -35.13
C LEU A 192 -16.96 5.84 -35.04
N ARG A 193 -17.98 6.69 -35.15
CA ARG A 193 -17.78 8.13 -34.97
C ARG A 193 -17.82 8.45 -33.48
N PRO A 194 -16.92 9.30 -32.98
CA PRO A 194 -17.09 9.92 -31.69
C PRO A 194 -18.47 10.56 -31.55
N GLY A 195 -19.18 10.22 -30.49
CA GLY A 195 -20.41 10.90 -30.09
C GLY A 195 -20.10 12.16 -29.27
N PRO A 196 -21.10 13.02 -29.04
CA PRO A 196 -20.93 14.35 -28.46
C PRO A 196 -20.46 14.37 -27.00
N LYS A 197 -20.45 13.21 -26.32
CA LYS A 197 -20.01 13.07 -24.93
C LYS A 197 -18.63 12.43 -24.78
N LYS A 198 -17.93 12.09 -25.87
CA LYS A 198 -16.56 11.55 -25.82
C LYS A 198 -15.59 12.69 -25.44
N PRO A 199 -14.78 12.55 -24.39
CA PRO A 199 -13.68 13.48 -24.08
C PRO A 199 -12.75 13.66 -25.27
N GLU A 200 -12.29 14.87 -25.55
CA GLU A 200 -11.40 15.16 -26.69
C GLU A 200 -10.11 14.33 -26.65
N SER A 201 -9.58 14.08 -25.44
CA SER A 201 -8.35 13.33 -25.14
C SER A 201 -8.43 11.81 -25.39
N VAL A 202 -9.61 11.29 -25.75
CA VAL A 202 -9.83 9.85 -25.96
C VAL A 202 -9.92 9.53 -27.45
N ASN A 203 -9.14 8.56 -27.93
CA ASN A 203 -9.26 7.98 -29.25
C ASN A 203 -9.98 6.63 -29.17
N ILE A 204 -10.67 6.26 -30.24
CA ILE A 204 -11.26 4.94 -30.41
C ILE A 204 -10.44 4.21 -31.47
N THR A 205 -9.85 3.08 -31.11
CA THR A 205 -9.12 2.20 -32.04
C THR A 205 -9.78 0.83 -32.12
N ASP A 206 -9.44 0.09 -33.16
CA ASP A 206 -9.87 -1.31 -33.37
C ASP A 206 -8.70 -2.21 -32.98
N ASP A 207 -8.91 -3.12 -32.01
CA ASP A 207 -7.95 -4.20 -31.70
C ASP A 207 -8.67 -5.55 -31.73
N LEU A 208 -8.23 -6.41 -32.65
CA LEU A 208 -8.65 -7.81 -32.77
C LEU A 208 -10.17 -8.05 -32.75
N GLY A 209 -10.98 -7.14 -33.33
CA GLY A 209 -12.44 -7.28 -33.37
C GLY A 209 -13.15 -6.76 -32.11
N SER A 210 -12.48 -5.91 -31.34
CA SER A 210 -13.01 -5.14 -30.22
C SER A 210 -12.68 -3.65 -30.38
N TYR A 211 -13.36 -2.77 -29.64
CA TYR A 211 -12.96 -1.37 -29.57
C TYR A 211 -12.04 -1.15 -28.38
N GLU A 212 -10.99 -0.37 -28.59
CA GLU A 212 -10.13 0.14 -27.54
C GLU A 212 -10.37 1.64 -27.37
N LEU A 213 -10.64 2.05 -26.13
CA LEU A 213 -10.56 3.45 -25.73
C LEU A 213 -9.13 3.73 -25.33
N VAL A 214 -8.48 4.57 -26.11
CA VAL A 214 -7.05 4.85 -25.98
C VAL A 214 -6.87 6.33 -25.70
N SER A 215 -6.33 6.63 -24.53
CA SER A 215 -5.89 7.98 -24.21
C SER A 215 -4.39 7.91 -23.92
N ARG A 216 -3.57 8.51 -24.78
CA ARG A 216 -2.11 8.50 -24.65
C ARG A 216 -1.60 9.89 -24.94
N GLY A 217 -0.60 10.35 -24.21
CA GLY A 217 -0.07 11.69 -24.49
C GLY A 217 0.54 12.39 -23.30
N GLU A 218 0.14 12.02 -22.10
CA GLU A 218 0.44 12.83 -20.94
C GLU A 218 1.81 12.49 -20.39
N THR A 219 2.73 13.45 -20.43
CA THR A 219 3.98 13.39 -19.65
C THR A 219 3.82 14.06 -18.29
N ASN A 220 2.79 14.92 -18.18
CA ASN A 220 2.41 15.51 -16.92
C ASN A 220 1.52 14.57 -16.11
N ARG A 221 2.02 14.14 -14.95
CA ARG A 221 1.33 13.21 -14.07
C ARG A 221 -0.01 13.73 -13.55
N LYS A 222 -0.15 15.04 -13.29
CA LYS A 222 -1.43 15.60 -12.83
C LYS A 222 -2.46 15.54 -13.94
N ALA A 223 -2.12 16.06 -15.13
CA ALA A 223 -3.00 16.00 -16.28
C ALA A 223 -3.43 14.55 -16.58
N PHE A 224 -2.49 13.61 -16.46
CA PHE A 224 -2.79 12.19 -16.56
C PHE A 224 -3.82 11.69 -15.51
N GLN A 225 -3.70 12.08 -14.24
CA GLN A 225 -4.66 11.69 -13.19
C GLN A 225 -6.02 12.39 -13.34
N GLU A 226 -6.05 13.64 -13.82
CA GLU A 226 -7.30 14.34 -14.13
C GLU A 226 -8.02 13.69 -15.31
N MET A 227 -7.29 13.40 -16.38
CA MET A 227 -7.77 12.66 -17.54
C MET A 227 -8.24 11.25 -17.13
N ARG A 228 -7.50 10.58 -16.25
CA ARG A 228 -7.91 9.29 -15.66
C ARG A 228 -9.26 9.42 -14.99
N LYS A 229 -9.40 10.38 -14.08
CA LYS A 229 -10.62 10.59 -13.29
C LYS A 229 -11.80 10.91 -14.20
N GLU A 230 -11.62 11.82 -15.16
CA GLU A 230 -12.65 12.14 -16.16
C GLU A 230 -13.13 10.88 -16.90
N ILE A 231 -12.20 10.03 -17.33
CA ILE A 231 -12.51 8.78 -18.01
C ILE A 231 -13.19 7.77 -17.06
N GLU A 232 -12.69 7.59 -15.83
CA GLU A 232 -13.27 6.67 -14.84
C GLU A 232 -14.70 7.09 -14.43
N ASP A 233 -14.93 8.39 -14.21
CA ASP A 233 -16.24 8.97 -13.91
C ASP A 233 -17.21 8.77 -15.09
N ALA A 234 -16.75 8.97 -16.33
CA ALA A 234 -17.57 8.81 -17.51
C ALA A 234 -17.87 7.34 -17.86
N LEU A 235 -16.96 6.42 -17.51
CA LEU A 235 -17.14 4.98 -17.66
C LEU A 235 -17.97 4.34 -16.54
N ASP A 236 -18.29 5.09 -15.48
CA ASP A 236 -18.87 4.56 -14.25
C ASP A 236 -18.05 3.38 -13.70
N GLY A 237 -16.72 3.51 -13.74
CA GLY A 237 -15.83 2.44 -13.34
C GLY A 237 -14.36 2.62 -13.73
N PRO A 238 -13.46 1.82 -13.15
CA PRO A 238 -12.01 2.00 -13.29
C PRO A 238 -11.51 1.69 -14.70
N ILE A 239 -10.40 2.33 -15.08
CA ILE A 239 -9.73 2.09 -16.36
C ILE A 239 -9.15 0.66 -16.45
N GLY A 240 -9.16 0.16 -17.69
CA GLY A 240 -8.70 -1.16 -18.14
C GLY A 240 -7.19 -1.38 -17.99
N HIS A 241 -6.37 -0.58 -18.65
CA HIS A 241 -4.93 -0.73 -18.70
C HIS A 241 -4.28 0.64 -18.54
N GLN A 242 -3.13 0.67 -17.89
CA GLN A 242 -2.30 1.84 -17.69
C GLN A 242 -0.90 1.52 -18.17
N HIS A 243 -0.28 2.47 -18.84
CA HIS A 243 1.01 2.34 -19.49
C HIS A 243 1.94 3.38 -18.92
N ILE A 244 3.16 2.95 -18.59
CA ILE A 244 4.27 3.82 -18.20
C ILE A 244 5.36 3.59 -19.24
N VAL A 245 5.40 4.49 -20.22
CA VAL A 245 6.36 4.47 -21.33
C VAL A 245 7.58 5.28 -20.91
N HIS A 246 8.76 4.72 -21.13
CA HIS A 246 10.01 5.40 -20.81
C HIS A 246 11.11 5.03 -21.81
N ALA A 247 12.28 5.63 -21.72
CA ALA A 247 13.44 5.23 -22.52
C ALA A 247 14.42 4.35 -21.72
N TRP A 248 15.27 3.61 -22.42
CA TRP A 248 16.45 3.00 -21.82
C TRP A 248 17.66 3.93 -21.95
N PRO A 249 18.68 3.78 -21.10
CA PRO A 249 19.97 4.43 -21.32
C PRO A 249 20.51 4.13 -22.73
N ALA A 250 21.09 5.13 -23.39
CA ALA A 250 21.63 4.99 -24.75
C ALA A 250 22.87 4.06 -24.79
N ASP A 251 23.62 4.00 -23.69
CA ASP A 251 24.82 3.19 -23.58
C ASP A 251 24.53 1.72 -23.19
N ARG A 252 25.25 0.78 -23.81
CA ARG A 252 25.07 -0.67 -23.59
C ARG A 252 25.55 -1.10 -22.21
N GLU A 253 26.64 -0.52 -21.69
CA GLU A 253 27.18 -0.87 -20.38
C GLU A 253 26.22 -0.43 -19.27
N ALA A 254 25.67 0.78 -19.38
CA ALA A 254 24.62 1.28 -18.51
C ALA A 254 23.39 0.37 -18.52
N ARG A 255 22.91 -0.06 -19.70
CA ARG A 255 21.82 -1.03 -19.82
C ARG A 255 22.17 -2.38 -19.19
N ALA A 256 23.38 -2.88 -19.38
CA ALA A 256 23.82 -4.15 -18.82
C ALA A 256 23.87 -4.13 -17.29
N LYS A 257 24.31 -3.03 -16.70
CA LYS A 257 24.31 -2.83 -15.24
C LYS A 257 22.89 -2.71 -14.67
N LEU A 258 21.99 -2.05 -15.41
CA LEU A 258 20.61 -1.80 -15.01
C LEU A 258 19.71 -3.04 -15.15
N ALA A 259 19.87 -3.81 -16.24
CA ALA A 259 18.93 -4.85 -16.65
C ALA A 259 18.59 -5.90 -15.57
N PRO A 260 19.54 -6.44 -14.80
CA PRO A 260 19.21 -7.46 -13.81
C PRO A 260 18.25 -6.99 -12.72
N LYS A 261 18.36 -5.73 -12.27
CA LYS A 261 17.48 -5.16 -11.24
C LYS A 261 16.19 -4.60 -11.82
N TYR A 262 16.22 -4.11 -13.04
CA TYR A 262 15.03 -3.70 -13.77
C TYR A 262 14.08 -4.88 -13.99
N LEU A 263 14.61 -6.05 -14.34
CA LEU A 263 13.81 -7.26 -14.49
C LEU A 263 13.35 -7.84 -13.15
N GLU A 264 14.15 -7.67 -12.10
CA GLU A 264 13.70 -8.00 -10.75
C GLU A 264 12.48 -7.17 -10.37
N LEU A 265 12.47 -5.86 -10.68
CA LEU A 265 11.33 -4.99 -10.45
C LEU A 265 10.07 -5.49 -11.18
N LEU A 266 10.20 -5.87 -12.45
CA LEU A 266 9.11 -6.43 -13.26
C LEU A 266 8.57 -7.75 -12.65
N ASP A 267 9.46 -8.67 -12.31
CA ASP A 267 9.09 -9.99 -11.77
C ASP A 267 8.47 -9.87 -10.38
N ALA A 268 9.12 -9.16 -9.45
CA ALA A 268 8.62 -8.95 -8.10
C ALA A 268 7.29 -8.18 -8.08
N GLY A 269 7.12 -7.19 -8.95
CA GLY A 269 5.85 -6.50 -9.13
C GLY A 269 4.74 -7.43 -9.65
N THR A 270 5.07 -8.34 -10.56
CA THR A 270 4.14 -9.36 -11.07
C THR A 270 3.72 -10.31 -9.95
N TRP A 271 4.65 -10.77 -9.12
CA TRP A 271 4.36 -11.63 -7.97
C TRP A 271 3.56 -10.92 -6.89
N PHE A 272 3.85 -9.65 -6.60
CA PHE A 272 3.04 -8.84 -5.70
C PHE A 272 1.56 -8.86 -6.10
N LEU A 273 1.28 -8.53 -7.37
CA LEU A 273 -0.10 -8.50 -7.88
C LEU A 273 -0.73 -9.89 -7.90
N TYR A 274 0.02 -10.92 -8.32
CA TYR A 274 -0.45 -12.31 -8.32
C TYR A 274 -0.93 -12.75 -6.94
N TRP A 275 -0.06 -12.63 -5.92
CA TRP A 275 -0.39 -13.04 -4.56
C TRP A 275 -1.51 -12.20 -3.96
N ARG A 276 -1.58 -10.91 -4.31
CA ARG A 276 -2.68 -10.04 -3.89
C ARG A 276 -4.03 -10.51 -4.45
N GLN A 277 -4.06 -10.94 -5.71
CA GLN A 277 -5.29 -11.51 -6.29
C GLN A 277 -5.67 -12.82 -5.61
N MET A 278 -4.70 -13.69 -5.35
CA MET A 278 -4.95 -14.97 -4.67
C MET A 278 -5.41 -14.82 -3.21
N GLU A 279 -5.29 -13.64 -2.60
CA GLU A 279 -5.87 -13.34 -1.28
C GLU A 279 -7.36 -12.95 -1.32
N ARG A 280 -7.96 -12.81 -2.51
CA ARG A 280 -9.39 -12.51 -2.66
C ARG A 280 -10.20 -13.80 -2.54
N ASN A 281 -11.37 -13.71 -1.92
CA ASN A 281 -12.26 -14.86 -1.76
C ASN A 281 -12.63 -15.42 -3.15
N PRO A 282 -12.26 -16.67 -3.49
CA PRO A 282 -12.55 -17.25 -4.80
C PRO A 282 -14.05 -17.40 -5.08
N GLU A 283 -14.91 -17.38 -4.06
CA GLU A 283 -16.37 -17.39 -4.23
C GLU A 283 -16.93 -16.02 -4.66
N GLU A 284 -16.15 -14.95 -4.51
CA GLU A 284 -16.58 -13.57 -4.78
C GLU A 284 -15.98 -12.99 -6.07
N VAL A 285 -15.11 -13.74 -6.75
CA VAL A 285 -14.36 -13.28 -7.92
C VAL A 285 -14.37 -14.29 -9.05
N GLU A 286 -14.24 -13.82 -10.29
CA GLU A 286 -13.98 -14.72 -11.42
C GLU A 286 -12.69 -15.50 -11.21
N SER A 287 -12.66 -16.73 -11.73
CA SER A 287 -11.55 -17.66 -11.59
C SER A 287 -10.21 -17.02 -11.99
N ILE A 288 -9.30 -16.94 -11.02
CA ILE A 288 -7.97 -16.33 -11.13
C ILE A 288 -7.01 -17.28 -11.88
N LEU A 289 -7.12 -18.59 -11.66
CA LEU A 289 -6.31 -19.59 -12.34
C LEU A 289 -6.65 -19.68 -13.82
N GLY A 290 -7.94 -19.73 -14.15
CA GLY A 290 -8.46 -19.74 -15.53
C GLY A 290 -8.37 -18.40 -16.24
N HIS A 291 -7.97 -17.34 -15.56
CA HIS A 291 -7.83 -16.04 -16.20
C HIS A 291 -6.63 -16.05 -17.15
N GLU A 292 -6.87 -15.98 -18.46
CA GLU A 292 -5.85 -16.04 -19.52
C GLU A 292 -4.78 -14.95 -19.42
N TYR A 293 -5.05 -13.96 -18.58
CA TYR A 293 -4.33 -12.71 -18.50
C TYR A 293 -3.60 -12.52 -17.15
N LEU A 294 -3.57 -13.52 -16.28
CA LEU A 294 -2.81 -13.44 -15.00
C LEU A 294 -1.50 -14.23 -15.07
N GLY A 295 -0.70 -14.01 -16.11
CA GLY A 295 0.51 -14.80 -16.34
C GLY A 295 1.68 -14.43 -15.40
N ILE A 296 2.57 -15.40 -15.21
CA ILE A 296 3.78 -15.30 -14.40
C ILE A 296 4.98 -15.55 -15.32
N TYR A 297 5.99 -14.68 -15.25
CA TYR A 297 7.20 -14.81 -16.07
C TYR A 297 7.99 -16.08 -15.70
N PRO A 298 8.20 -17.03 -16.64
CA PRO A 298 9.20 -18.07 -16.45
C PRO A 298 10.60 -17.47 -16.56
N ARG A 299 11.60 -18.12 -15.96
CA ARG A 299 12.98 -17.62 -15.97
C ARG A 299 13.55 -17.42 -17.38
N SER A 300 13.14 -18.27 -18.33
CA SER A 300 13.52 -18.13 -19.74
C SER A 300 12.97 -16.88 -20.41
N SER A 301 11.80 -16.38 -20.00
CA SER A 301 11.24 -15.11 -20.48
C SER A 301 12.06 -13.93 -19.97
N LEU A 302 12.34 -13.90 -18.67
CA LEU A 302 13.16 -12.83 -18.08
C LEU A 302 14.56 -12.75 -18.69
N LYS A 303 15.20 -13.90 -18.97
CA LYS A 303 16.50 -13.93 -19.67
C LYS A 303 16.43 -13.33 -21.07
N ARG A 304 15.41 -13.68 -21.86
CA ARG A 304 15.24 -13.08 -23.20
C ARG A 304 15.03 -11.57 -23.11
N LEU A 305 14.24 -11.11 -22.15
CA LEU A 305 14.03 -9.68 -21.90
C LEU A 305 15.34 -8.98 -21.50
N GLN A 306 16.17 -9.64 -20.69
CA GLN A 306 17.48 -9.12 -20.30
C GLN A 306 18.35 -8.88 -21.53
N ASP A 307 18.46 -9.89 -22.39
CA ASP A 307 19.28 -9.82 -23.59
C ASP A 307 18.81 -8.67 -24.50
N ARG A 308 17.50 -8.54 -24.72
CA ARG A 308 16.91 -7.45 -25.53
C ARG A 308 17.16 -6.08 -24.94
N MET A 309 17.03 -5.95 -23.61
CA MET A 309 17.33 -4.71 -22.91
C MET A 309 18.80 -4.33 -23.05
N VAL A 310 19.73 -5.26 -22.84
CA VAL A 310 21.16 -5.01 -23.03
C VAL A 310 21.45 -4.55 -24.46
N GLU A 311 20.85 -5.21 -25.45
CA GLU A 311 20.99 -4.88 -26.87
C GLU A 311 20.37 -3.53 -27.26
N GLY A 312 19.46 -2.97 -26.44
CA GLY A 312 18.72 -1.77 -26.77
C GLY A 312 17.59 -2.02 -27.77
N ASP A 313 17.18 -3.28 -27.94
CA ASP A 313 16.16 -3.73 -28.89
C ASP A 313 14.77 -3.75 -28.24
N SER A 314 14.20 -2.55 -28.05
CA SER A 314 12.89 -2.38 -27.43
C SER A 314 11.76 -2.94 -28.30
N GLU A 315 11.89 -2.87 -29.63
CA GLU A 315 10.89 -3.38 -30.59
C GLU A 315 10.61 -4.88 -30.40
N HIS A 316 11.65 -5.68 -30.17
CA HIS A 316 11.52 -7.13 -30.00
C HIS A 316 11.49 -7.59 -28.55
N ALA A 317 11.48 -6.66 -27.58
CA ALA A 317 11.40 -6.97 -26.16
C ALA A 317 9.97 -7.32 -25.69
N ARG A 318 9.01 -7.51 -26.59
CA ARG A 318 7.60 -7.75 -26.22
C ARG A 318 7.41 -9.13 -25.57
N ASP A 319 7.07 -9.14 -24.28
CA ASP A 319 6.59 -10.33 -23.57
C ASP A 319 5.28 -9.98 -22.84
N LYS A 320 4.15 -10.38 -23.44
CA LYS A 320 2.80 -9.97 -22.99
C LYS A 320 2.30 -10.88 -21.88
N TYR A 321 2.72 -10.63 -20.65
CA TYR A 321 2.00 -11.09 -19.46
C TYR A 321 1.15 -9.94 -18.91
N ARG A 322 -0.06 -10.24 -18.46
CA ARG A 322 -1.13 -9.25 -18.37
C ARG A 322 -1.44 -8.80 -16.92
N MET A 323 -0.53 -8.96 -15.95
CA MET A 323 -0.60 -8.27 -14.64
C MET A 323 0.30 -7.04 -14.62
N ILE A 324 1.60 -7.26 -14.84
CA ILE A 324 2.57 -6.26 -15.28
C ILE A 324 3.20 -6.79 -16.56
N GLY A 325 2.88 -6.15 -17.67
CA GLY A 325 3.40 -6.53 -18.98
C GLY A 325 4.61 -5.69 -19.34
N PHE A 326 5.60 -6.31 -19.96
CA PHE A 326 6.63 -5.59 -20.66
C PHE A 326 6.25 -5.49 -22.15
N ARG A 327 6.01 -4.28 -22.61
CA ARG A 327 5.61 -3.96 -23.99
C ARG A 327 6.61 -3.00 -24.64
N SER A 328 6.39 -2.79 -25.93
CA SER A 328 7.10 -1.83 -26.77
C SER A 328 6.09 -0.89 -27.40
N MET A 329 6.26 0.42 -27.24
CA MET A 329 5.41 1.43 -27.86
C MET A 329 6.22 2.36 -28.75
N ARG A 330 5.69 2.72 -29.93
CA ARG A 330 6.35 3.73 -30.78
C ARG A 330 6.26 5.11 -30.12
N GLY A 331 7.33 5.89 -30.28
CA GLY A 331 7.34 7.28 -29.85
C GLY A 331 6.27 8.13 -30.53
N ARG A 332 6.07 9.36 -30.04
CA ARG A 332 5.06 10.29 -30.56
C ARG A 332 5.62 11.70 -30.65
N GLU A 333 5.28 12.39 -31.75
CA GLU A 333 5.69 13.79 -31.96
C GLU A 333 5.16 14.74 -30.88
N SER A 334 4.00 14.43 -30.30
CA SER A 334 3.38 15.22 -29.24
C SER A 334 4.09 15.08 -27.89
N MET A 335 5.07 14.18 -27.75
CA MET A 335 5.77 13.90 -26.50
C MET A 335 7.22 14.39 -26.58
N PRO A 336 7.68 15.23 -25.62
CA PRO A 336 9.04 15.72 -25.61
C PRO A 336 10.08 14.58 -25.63
N GLY A 337 10.98 14.61 -26.61
CA GLY A 337 12.11 13.67 -26.71
C GLY A 337 11.74 12.25 -27.17
N GLN A 338 10.55 12.03 -27.73
CA GLN A 338 10.16 10.75 -28.34
C GLN A 338 10.15 10.81 -29.87
N ASP A 339 10.93 9.94 -30.51
CA ASP A 339 10.97 9.78 -31.98
C ASP A 339 9.87 8.79 -32.43
N PRO A 340 8.93 9.20 -33.32
CA PRO A 340 7.90 8.32 -33.87
C PRO A 340 8.42 7.07 -34.58
N ASN A 341 9.69 7.09 -35.02
CA ASN A 341 10.34 5.98 -35.70
C ASN A 341 11.05 5.03 -34.74
N GLN A 342 11.10 5.34 -33.44
CA GLN A 342 11.73 4.52 -32.41
C GLN A 342 10.69 3.85 -31.52
N PHE A 343 11.06 2.69 -30.97
CA PHE A 343 10.28 2.00 -29.95
C PHE A 343 10.85 2.27 -28.56
N TYR A 344 9.94 2.40 -27.60
CA TYR A 344 10.23 2.68 -26.21
C TYR A 344 9.67 1.54 -25.34
N PRO A 345 10.40 1.10 -24.29
CA PRO A 345 9.88 0.17 -23.30
C PRO A 345 8.64 0.73 -22.59
N ASP A 346 7.72 -0.16 -22.24
CA ASP A 346 6.46 0.15 -21.58
C ASP A 346 6.16 -0.87 -20.47
N PHE A 347 5.86 -0.36 -19.26
CA PHE A 347 5.24 -1.13 -18.20
C PHE A 347 3.72 -1.00 -18.29
N GLU A 348 3.07 -2.08 -18.71
CA GLU A 348 1.61 -2.17 -18.78
C GLU A 348 1.04 -2.74 -17.46
N LEU A 349 0.31 -1.92 -16.70
CA LEU A 349 -0.47 -2.30 -15.53
C LEU A 349 -1.92 -2.57 -15.93
N ARG A 350 -2.46 -3.77 -15.73
CA ARG A 350 -3.82 -4.13 -16.19
C ARG A 350 -4.90 -4.29 -15.11
N SER A 351 -6.16 -4.29 -15.56
CA SER A 351 -7.43 -4.18 -14.81
C SER A 351 -7.80 -5.34 -13.92
N GLY A 352 -7.04 -6.43 -13.82
CA GLY A 352 -7.29 -7.43 -12.78
C GLY A 352 -7.24 -6.82 -11.36
N ASN A 353 -6.56 -5.68 -11.21
CA ASN A 353 -6.19 -5.03 -9.94
C ASN A 353 -7.07 -3.82 -9.57
N LYS A 354 -8.37 -3.83 -9.91
CA LYS A 354 -9.31 -2.72 -9.63
C LYS A 354 -9.30 -2.40 -8.12
N GLY A 355 -8.91 -1.17 -7.78
CA GLY A 355 -9.07 -0.57 -6.43
C GLY A 355 -8.01 -0.86 -5.38
N VAL A 356 -7.18 -1.90 -5.49
CA VAL A 356 -6.30 -2.30 -4.36
C VAL A 356 -4.82 -2.07 -4.70
N LYS A 357 -4.26 -0.97 -4.20
CA LYS A 357 -2.82 -0.61 -4.28
C LYS A 357 -2.24 -0.39 -5.70
N ARG A 358 -3.08 -0.07 -6.69
CA ARG A 358 -2.62 0.41 -8.02
C ARG A 358 -1.71 1.62 -7.89
N ASP A 359 -2.11 2.57 -7.07
CA ASP A 359 -1.34 3.78 -6.77
C ASP A 359 0.05 3.49 -6.21
N PHE A 360 0.18 2.47 -5.36
CA PHE A 360 1.48 2.01 -4.87
C PHE A 360 2.36 1.53 -6.02
N MET A 361 1.84 0.69 -6.92
CA MET A 361 2.60 0.20 -8.06
C MET A 361 3.00 1.33 -9.01
N GLU A 362 2.09 2.26 -9.29
CA GLU A 362 2.34 3.42 -10.14
C GLU A 362 3.46 4.29 -9.55
N ASP A 363 3.32 4.69 -8.29
CA ASP A 363 4.29 5.53 -7.60
C ASP A 363 5.68 4.84 -7.58
N MET A 364 5.71 3.50 -7.47
CA MET A 364 6.92 2.73 -7.18
C MET A 364 7.69 2.49 -8.48
N LEU A 365 6.96 2.12 -9.54
CA LEU A 365 7.52 2.03 -10.88
C LEU A 365 8.03 3.40 -11.34
N GLN A 366 7.22 4.46 -11.22
CA GLN A 366 7.65 5.79 -11.63
C GLN A 366 8.89 6.26 -10.89
N ALA A 367 8.93 6.10 -9.56
CA ALA A 367 10.10 6.49 -8.77
C ALA A 367 11.37 5.76 -9.20
N ARG A 368 11.33 4.43 -9.39
CA ARG A 368 12.49 3.63 -9.78
C ARG A 368 12.93 3.88 -11.21
N LEU A 369 11.98 4.04 -12.14
CA LEU A 369 12.28 4.33 -13.54
C LEU A 369 12.91 5.72 -13.70
N ALA A 370 12.35 6.72 -13.03
CA ALA A 370 12.81 8.10 -13.14
C ALA A 370 14.14 8.34 -12.40
N SER A 371 14.33 7.74 -11.22
CA SER A 371 15.59 7.85 -10.48
C SER A 371 16.69 6.91 -10.96
N GLY A 372 16.35 5.86 -11.74
CA GLY A 372 17.29 4.80 -12.09
C GLY A 372 17.83 4.02 -10.89
N ASP A 373 17.26 4.21 -9.69
CA ASP A 373 17.71 3.58 -8.46
C ASP A 373 16.84 2.36 -8.09
N TYR A 374 17.49 1.21 -8.11
CA TYR A 374 16.93 -0.11 -7.81
C TYR A 374 17.56 -0.69 -6.53
N SER A 375 18.05 0.17 -5.64
CA SER A 375 18.51 -0.20 -4.30
C SER A 375 17.43 -0.98 -3.54
N GLY A 376 17.88 -1.89 -2.69
CA GLY A 376 17.02 -2.84 -1.96
C GLY A 376 16.55 -4.05 -2.79
N LEU A 377 16.61 -4.00 -4.12
CA LEU A 377 16.28 -5.14 -4.98
C LEU A 377 17.52 -5.99 -5.27
N LYS A 378 17.35 -7.31 -5.19
CA LYS A 378 18.31 -8.28 -5.70
C LYS A 378 18.38 -8.21 -7.23
N GLU A 379 19.42 -8.80 -7.80
CA GLU A 379 19.40 -9.09 -9.23
C GLU A 379 18.54 -10.35 -9.48
N PHE A 380 17.71 -10.38 -10.53
CA PHE A 380 16.84 -11.55 -10.79
C PHE A 380 17.63 -12.85 -11.06
N ASN A 381 18.91 -12.71 -11.45
CA ASN A 381 19.83 -13.82 -11.70
C ASN A 381 20.38 -14.43 -10.39
N SER A 382 20.20 -13.78 -9.23
CA SER A 382 20.78 -14.16 -7.92
C SER A 382 20.07 -15.32 -7.22
N HIS A 383 18.85 -15.67 -7.65
CA HIS A 383 18.11 -16.85 -7.19
C HIS A 383 17.87 -17.80 -8.38
N SER A 384 17.51 -19.06 -8.11
CA SER A 384 17.26 -20.08 -9.14
C SER A 384 15.77 -20.38 -9.36
N VAL A 385 14.88 -19.80 -8.55
CA VAL A 385 13.43 -19.98 -8.63
C VAL A 385 12.91 -19.77 -10.06
N ASP A 386 12.27 -20.80 -10.61
CA ASP A 386 11.70 -20.81 -11.95
C ASP A 386 10.32 -21.51 -11.91
N PRO A 387 9.22 -20.75 -12.05
CA PRO A 387 7.88 -21.33 -12.08
C PRO A 387 7.66 -22.26 -13.28
N GLY A 388 8.50 -22.18 -14.32
CA GLY A 388 8.45 -23.06 -15.49
C GLY A 388 9.25 -24.37 -15.37
N ALA A 389 9.95 -24.59 -14.25
CA ALA A 389 10.74 -25.81 -14.07
C ALA A 389 9.87 -27.04 -13.72
N PRO A 390 10.28 -28.27 -14.08
CA PRO A 390 9.55 -29.50 -13.73
C PRO A 390 9.22 -29.61 -12.25
N VAL A 391 8.09 -30.25 -11.89
CA VAL A 391 7.59 -30.34 -10.49
C VAL A 391 8.67 -30.83 -9.53
N ARG A 392 9.43 -31.85 -9.93
CA ARG A 392 10.55 -32.41 -9.14
C ARG A 392 11.69 -31.44 -8.86
N LYS A 393 11.87 -30.41 -9.68
CA LYS A 393 12.88 -29.35 -9.44
C LYS A 393 12.35 -28.23 -8.55
N ILE A 394 11.08 -27.88 -8.67
CA ILE A 394 10.47 -26.82 -7.86
C ILE A 394 10.15 -27.29 -6.43
N ALA A 395 9.89 -28.57 -6.25
CA ALA A 395 9.48 -29.17 -4.98
C ALA A 395 10.24 -30.49 -4.72
N PRO A 396 11.58 -30.46 -4.60
CA PRO A 396 12.40 -31.67 -4.45
C PRO A 396 12.11 -32.42 -3.14
N ASP A 397 11.53 -31.75 -2.15
CA ASP A 397 11.28 -32.27 -0.81
C ASP A 397 10.03 -33.18 -0.72
N LEU A 398 9.21 -33.23 -1.79
CA LEU A 398 8.01 -34.06 -1.81
C LEU A 398 8.33 -35.54 -1.94
N SER A 399 7.46 -36.40 -1.39
CA SER A 399 7.62 -37.86 -1.52
C SER A 399 7.57 -38.30 -2.98
N SER A 400 8.19 -39.45 -3.28
CA SER A 400 8.19 -40.01 -4.64
C SER A 400 6.77 -40.24 -5.18
N GLU A 401 5.83 -40.64 -4.32
CA GLU A 401 4.42 -40.83 -4.68
C GLU A 401 3.74 -39.50 -5.04
N GLN A 402 3.93 -38.46 -4.21
CA GLN A 402 3.40 -37.12 -4.49
C GLN A 402 3.96 -36.59 -5.81
N LEU A 403 5.28 -36.66 -6.00
CA LEU A 403 5.94 -36.23 -7.23
C LEU A 403 5.38 -36.93 -8.47
N SER A 404 5.30 -38.26 -8.45
CA SER A 404 4.76 -39.03 -9.58
C SER A 404 3.28 -38.70 -9.85
N THR A 405 2.48 -38.47 -8.81
CA THR A 405 1.08 -38.07 -8.94
C THR A 405 0.96 -36.69 -9.60
N LEU A 406 1.73 -35.71 -9.12
CA LEU A 406 1.69 -34.34 -9.63
C LEU A 406 2.27 -34.25 -11.05
N GLU A 407 3.31 -35.02 -11.38
CA GLU A 407 3.84 -35.15 -12.75
C GLU A 407 2.79 -35.75 -13.71
N ALA A 408 2.05 -36.78 -13.26
CA ALA A 408 0.95 -37.36 -14.04
C ALA A 408 -0.21 -36.36 -14.22
N PHE A 409 -0.55 -35.62 -13.16
CA PHE A 409 -1.55 -34.56 -13.21
C PHE A 409 -1.15 -33.43 -14.17
N GLU A 410 0.11 -32.99 -14.13
CA GLU A 410 0.65 -32.00 -15.04
C GLU A 410 0.53 -32.42 -16.51
N ALA A 411 0.82 -33.70 -16.80
CA ALA A 411 0.66 -34.26 -18.14
C ALA A 411 -0.81 -34.35 -18.58
N ALA A 412 -1.72 -34.58 -17.62
CA ALA A 412 -3.15 -34.78 -17.82
C ALA A 412 -3.98 -33.49 -17.90
N MET A 413 -3.42 -32.35 -17.48
CA MET A 413 -4.09 -31.05 -17.56
C MET A 413 -4.58 -30.76 -18.99
N PRO A 414 -5.85 -30.31 -19.14
CA PRO A 414 -6.47 -30.19 -20.45
C PRO A 414 -5.73 -29.18 -21.33
N LYS A 415 -5.68 -29.49 -22.62
CA LYS A 415 -5.29 -28.53 -23.65
C LYS A 415 -6.49 -27.60 -23.88
N LEU A 416 -6.61 -26.56 -23.06
CA LEU A 416 -7.69 -25.59 -23.20
C LEU A 416 -7.68 -25.00 -24.63
N ARG A 417 -8.88 -24.83 -25.20
CA ARG A 417 -9.14 -24.37 -26.57
C ARG A 417 -8.87 -22.87 -26.81
N SER A 418 -7.94 -22.25 -26.08
CA SER A 418 -7.59 -20.86 -26.41
C SER A 418 -6.65 -20.85 -27.62
N ALA A 419 -6.85 -19.92 -28.55
CA ALA A 419 -5.93 -19.68 -29.65
C ALA A 419 -4.54 -19.22 -29.17
N ASN A 420 -4.36 -19.00 -27.86
CA ASN A 420 -3.15 -18.51 -27.23
C ASN A 420 -2.31 -19.66 -26.63
N ARG A 421 -1.26 -20.07 -27.35
CA ARG A 421 -0.31 -21.12 -26.95
C ARG A 421 0.39 -20.85 -25.59
N GLN A 422 0.40 -19.60 -25.12
CA GLN A 422 1.01 -19.19 -23.84
C GLN A 422 0.16 -19.61 -22.63
N TYR A 423 -1.16 -19.68 -22.80
CA TYR A 423 -2.13 -19.89 -21.73
C TYR A 423 -1.91 -21.18 -20.91
N ARG A 424 -1.45 -22.25 -21.56
CA ARG A 424 -1.17 -23.54 -20.91
C ARG A 424 0.00 -23.46 -19.92
N LYS A 425 1.06 -22.73 -20.27
CA LYS A 425 2.24 -22.59 -19.41
C LYS A 425 1.91 -21.72 -18.21
N ASP A 426 1.07 -20.71 -18.41
CA ASP A 426 0.68 -19.79 -17.35
C ASP A 426 -0.19 -20.47 -16.31
N LEU A 427 -1.19 -21.25 -16.73
CA LEU A 427 -2.04 -22.02 -15.82
C LEU A 427 -1.21 -22.97 -14.94
N ARG A 428 -0.29 -23.71 -15.58
CA ARG A 428 0.67 -24.58 -14.88
C ARG A 428 1.48 -23.79 -13.86
N ASN A 429 2.10 -22.68 -14.29
CA ASN A 429 2.95 -21.87 -13.42
C ASN A 429 2.19 -21.41 -12.17
N LYS A 430 0.94 -20.96 -12.32
CA LYS A 430 0.09 -20.55 -11.20
C LYS A 430 -0.23 -21.69 -10.24
N ILE A 431 -0.65 -22.86 -10.76
CA ILE A 431 -1.01 -24.02 -9.93
C ILE A 431 0.19 -24.46 -9.08
N PHE A 432 1.39 -24.48 -9.64
CA PHE A 432 2.56 -24.95 -8.91
C PHE A 432 3.34 -23.86 -8.16
N SER A 433 2.93 -22.59 -8.28
CA SER A 433 3.60 -21.46 -7.62
C SER A 433 3.69 -21.56 -6.09
N PRO A 434 2.67 -22.06 -5.36
CA PRO A 434 2.78 -22.24 -3.91
C PRO A 434 3.90 -23.21 -3.49
N LEU A 435 4.31 -24.14 -4.36
CA LEU A 435 5.38 -25.10 -4.08
C LEU A 435 6.79 -24.53 -4.25
N LEU A 436 6.94 -23.34 -4.82
CA LEU A 436 8.23 -22.73 -5.07
C LEU A 436 8.98 -22.42 -3.76
N ASN A 437 10.30 -22.35 -3.86
CA ASN A 437 11.17 -21.95 -2.76
C ASN A 437 11.18 -20.43 -2.57
N TRP A 438 10.12 -19.89 -1.95
CA TRP A 438 9.96 -18.45 -1.76
C TRP A 438 11.02 -17.82 -0.86
N GLU A 439 11.59 -18.57 0.08
CA GLU A 439 12.68 -18.11 0.96
C GLU A 439 14.01 -17.94 0.21
N GLU A 440 14.19 -18.62 -0.93
CA GLU A 440 15.30 -18.35 -1.84
C GLU A 440 15.02 -17.09 -2.70
N ARG A 441 13.76 -16.91 -3.12
CA ARG A 441 13.32 -15.79 -3.96
C ARG A 441 13.41 -14.43 -3.25
N LEU A 442 13.00 -14.36 -1.98
CA LEU A 442 12.94 -13.12 -1.21
C LEU A 442 14.05 -13.08 -0.16
N PRO A 443 14.68 -11.91 0.12
CA PRO A 443 15.66 -11.76 1.21
C PRO A 443 14.98 -11.72 2.60
N MET A 444 14.06 -12.63 2.88
CA MET A 444 13.35 -12.67 4.17
C MET A 444 12.96 -14.10 4.56
N ASP A 445 12.99 -14.37 5.86
CA ASP A 445 12.35 -15.52 6.47
C ASP A 445 10.84 -15.37 6.39
N LEU A 446 10.15 -16.31 5.75
CA LEU A 446 8.70 -16.22 5.52
C LEU A 446 7.89 -16.88 6.64
N GLY A 447 8.50 -17.09 7.80
CA GLY A 447 7.90 -17.72 8.97
C GLY A 447 8.33 -19.16 9.17
N GLY A 448 9.52 -19.54 8.68
CA GLY A 448 10.17 -20.83 8.92
C GLY A 448 9.22 -22.02 8.86
N GLU A 449 8.99 -22.66 10.00
CA GLU A 449 8.17 -23.87 10.07
C GLU A 449 6.71 -23.66 9.65
N SER A 450 6.05 -22.55 10.04
CA SER A 450 4.65 -22.34 9.60
C SER A 450 4.54 -22.18 8.09
N PHE A 451 5.54 -21.55 7.47
CA PHE A 451 5.58 -21.42 6.01
C PHE A 451 5.77 -22.77 5.34
N LYS A 452 6.71 -23.58 5.85
CA LYS A 452 6.92 -24.95 5.38
C LYS A 452 5.65 -25.79 5.53
N GLN A 453 4.95 -25.69 6.66
CA GLN A 453 3.68 -26.39 6.89
C GLN A 453 2.58 -25.93 5.93
N ALA A 454 2.45 -24.62 5.65
CA ALA A 454 1.51 -24.13 4.65
C ALA A 454 1.81 -24.69 3.25
N ARG A 455 3.11 -24.76 2.88
CA ARG A 455 3.56 -25.36 1.61
C ARG A 455 3.29 -26.87 1.55
N LEU A 456 3.54 -27.60 2.64
CA LEU A 456 3.27 -29.03 2.75
C LEU A 456 1.77 -29.33 2.65
N LYS A 457 0.94 -28.60 3.41
CA LYS A 457 -0.52 -28.70 3.33
C LYS A 457 -1.00 -28.46 1.90
N TYR A 458 -0.51 -27.40 1.24
CA TYR A 458 -0.86 -27.16 -0.16
C TYR A 458 -0.46 -28.33 -1.07
N ALA A 459 0.72 -28.92 -0.87
CA ALA A 459 1.18 -30.07 -1.64
C ALA A 459 0.30 -31.31 -1.42
N GLU A 460 -0.15 -31.55 -0.18
CA GLU A 460 -1.09 -32.62 0.17
C GLU A 460 -2.46 -32.40 -0.49
N ASP A 461 -3.02 -31.21 -0.35
CA ASP A 461 -4.31 -30.84 -0.96
C ASP A 461 -4.23 -30.98 -2.49
N LEU A 462 -3.20 -30.43 -3.13
CA LEU A 462 -3.01 -30.54 -4.58
C LEU A 462 -2.82 -31.99 -5.03
N THR A 463 -2.13 -32.83 -4.24
CA THR A 463 -1.98 -34.26 -4.54
C THR A 463 -3.32 -35.00 -4.44
N ALA A 464 -4.14 -34.67 -3.45
CA ALA A 464 -5.47 -35.27 -3.30
C ALA A 464 -6.39 -34.87 -4.47
N ILE A 465 -6.42 -33.58 -4.81
CA ILE A 465 -7.14 -33.05 -5.97
C ILE A 465 -6.67 -33.75 -7.26
N ALA A 466 -5.35 -33.86 -7.45
CA ALA A 466 -4.74 -34.54 -8.59
C ALA A 466 -5.16 -36.01 -8.70
N LYS A 467 -5.14 -36.77 -7.60
CA LYS A 467 -5.57 -38.18 -7.57
C LYS A 467 -7.03 -38.32 -7.98
N GLU A 468 -7.91 -37.49 -7.42
CA GLU A 468 -9.34 -37.55 -7.74
C GLU A 468 -9.59 -37.13 -9.20
N TYR A 469 -8.93 -36.09 -9.70
CA TYR A 469 -9.00 -35.69 -11.10
C TYR A 469 -8.59 -36.82 -12.03
N LEU A 470 -7.41 -37.41 -11.84
CA LEU A 470 -6.89 -38.50 -12.70
C LEU A 470 -7.82 -39.71 -12.69
N LYS A 471 -8.35 -40.08 -11.52
CA LYS A 471 -9.31 -41.19 -11.35
C LYS A 471 -10.64 -40.90 -12.05
N ARG A 472 -11.18 -39.68 -11.92
CA ARG A 472 -12.42 -39.27 -12.59
C ARG A 472 -12.22 -39.15 -14.10
N GLN A 473 -11.13 -38.55 -14.54
CA GLN A 473 -10.77 -38.37 -15.95
C GLN A 473 -10.68 -39.71 -16.67
N ALA A 474 -10.06 -40.74 -16.06
CA ALA A 474 -9.98 -42.09 -16.62
C ALA A 474 -11.35 -42.78 -16.82
N ARG A 475 -12.38 -42.35 -16.08
CA ARG A 475 -13.75 -42.88 -16.16
C ARG A 475 -14.65 -42.06 -17.08
N THR A 476 -14.25 -40.83 -17.40
CA THR A 476 -15.02 -39.92 -18.25
C THR A 476 -14.80 -40.28 -19.72
N GLN A 477 -15.89 -40.58 -20.44
CA GLN A 477 -15.84 -40.92 -21.87
C GLN A 477 -16.33 -39.78 -22.79
N LYS A 478 -17.08 -38.81 -22.26
CA LYS A 478 -17.68 -37.71 -23.03
C LYS A 478 -16.82 -36.44 -22.93
N PRO A 479 -16.44 -35.80 -24.06
CA PRO A 479 -15.66 -34.56 -24.08
C PRO A 479 -16.20 -33.44 -23.18
N GLU A 480 -17.51 -33.16 -23.24
CA GLU A 480 -18.18 -32.13 -22.42
C GLU A 480 -18.07 -32.40 -20.91
N SER A 481 -17.97 -33.67 -20.51
CA SER A 481 -17.79 -34.06 -19.11
C SER A 481 -16.34 -33.88 -18.64
N HIS A 482 -15.36 -33.74 -19.55
CA HIS A 482 -13.98 -33.40 -19.19
C HIS A 482 -13.80 -31.90 -18.90
N GLU A 483 -14.52 -31.03 -19.62
CA GLU A 483 -14.50 -29.58 -19.38
C GLU A 483 -15.09 -29.26 -18.01
N ARG A 484 -16.29 -29.78 -17.71
CA ARG A 484 -16.91 -29.63 -16.39
C ARG A 484 -16.05 -30.23 -15.26
N LEU A 485 -15.45 -31.40 -15.48
CA LEU A 485 -14.52 -31.99 -14.51
C LEU A 485 -13.34 -31.05 -14.22
N TRP A 486 -12.79 -30.42 -15.25
CA TRP A 486 -11.71 -29.45 -15.09
C TRP A 486 -12.14 -28.19 -14.34
N GLU A 487 -13.31 -27.64 -14.66
CA GLU A 487 -13.86 -26.48 -13.95
C GLU A 487 -14.03 -26.76 -12.44
N GLU A 488 -14.62 -27.90 -12.08
CA GLU A 488 -14.75 -28.35 -10.69
C GLU A 488 -13.38 -28.50 -10.02
N THR A 489 -12.41 -29.10 -10.71
CA THR A 489 -11.03 -29.28 -10.21
C THR A 489 -10.34 -27.93 -10.01
N GLN A 490 -10.52 -26.99 -10.93
CA GLN A 490 -9.92 -25.66 -10.87
C GLN A 490 -10.42 -24.87 -9.65
N GLN A 491 -11.71 -24.97 -9.31
CA GLN A 491 -12.27 -24.35 -8.11
C GLN A 491 -11.63 -24.91 -6.82
N GLU A 492 -11.40 -26.22 -6.76
CA GLU A 492 -10.71 -26.84 -5.62
C GLU A 492 -9.26 -26.36 -5.50
N ILE A 493 -8.55 -26.23 -6.64
CA ILE A 493 -7.18 -25.70 -6.64
C ILE A 493 -7.16 -24.23 -6.23
N GLU A 494 -8.10 -23.41 -6.73
CA GLU A 494 -8.22 -21.99 -6.35
C GLU A 494 -8.42 -21.81 -4.86
N LYS A 495 -9.28 -22.63 -4.27
CA LYS A 495 -9.47 -22.64 -2.83
C LYS A 495 -8.17 -22.99 -2.09
N ALA A 496 -7.44 -24.01 -2.52
CA ALA A 496 -6.17 -24.38 -1.91
C ALA A 496 -5.11 -23.26 -2.05
N VAL A 497 -5.04 -22.58 -3.21
CA VAL A 497 -4.14 -21.45 -3.43
C VAL A 497 -4.54 -20.26 -2.57
N TYR A 498 -5.84 -19.98 -2.43
CA TYR A 498 -6.37 -18.94 -1.55
C TYR A 498 -6.00 -19.19 -0.08
N GLU A 499 -6.20 -20.42 0.41
CA GLU A 499 -5.81 -20.81 1.77
C GLU A 499 -4.31 -20.61 1.99
N PHE A 500 -3.47 -21.03 1.03
CA PHE A 500 -2.03 -20.81 1.08
C PHE A 500 -1.65 -19.33 1.07
N ALA A 501 -2.20 -18.54 0.14
CA ALA A 501 -1.91 -17.10 0.02
C ALA A 501 -2.33 -16.36 1.30
N HIS A 502 -3.50 -16.68 1.84
CA HIS A 502 -4.00 -16.09 3.07
C HIS A 502 -3.15 -16.50 4.29
N ALA A 503 -2.66 -17.74 4.33
CA ALA A 503 -1.83 -18.25 5.42
C ALA A 503 -0.38 -17.72 5.38
N THR A 504 0.14 -17.39 4.19
CA THR A 504 1.56 -17.01 4.00
C THR A 504 1.81 -15.51 3.84
N LYS A 505 0.77 -14.74 3.46
CA LYS A 505 0.83 -13.28 3.26
C LYS A 505 1.95 -12.82 2.33
N LEU A 506 2.25 -13.60 1.28
CA LEU A 506 3.29 -13.29 0.29
C LEU A 506 3.09 -11.92 -0.38
N SER A 507 1.84 -11.45 -0.55
CA SER A 507 1.58 -10.11 -1.09
C SER A 507 2.24 -9.01 -0.25
N LYS A 508 2.20 -9.11 1.09
CA LYS A 508 2.83 -8.17 2.01
C LYS A 508 4.36 -8.29 2.01
N ALA A 509 4.87 -9.51 1.87
CA ALA A 509 6.29 -9.78 1.73
C ALA A 509 6.87 -9.07 0.50
N PHE A 510 6.23 -9.25 -0.66
CA PHE A 510 6.61 -8.55 -1.90
C PHE A 510 6.42 -7.04 -1.81
N GLU A 511 5.35 -6.56 -1.18
CA GLU A 511 5.15 -5.13 -0.96
C GLU A 511 6.32 -4.51 -0.17
N SER A 512 6.67 -5.11 0.98
CA SER A 512 7.77 -4.65 1.83
C SER A 512 9.13 -4.63 1.10
N TYR A 513 9.32 -5.60 0.19
CA TYR A 513 10.51 -5.71 -0.65
C TYR A 513 10.56 -4.67 -1.77
N LEU A 514 9.42 -4.28 -2.35
CA LEU A 514 9.34 -3.32 -3.45
C LEU A 514 9.45 -1.86 -3.01
N VAL A 515 9.00 -1.53 -1.79
CA VAL A 515 9.01 -0.16 -1.23
C VAL A 515 10.43 0.45 -1.28
N PRO A 516 10.60 1.61 -1.95
CA PRO A 516 11.85 2.38 -1.89
C PRO A 516 12.24 2.74 -0.46
N ARG A 517 13.55 2.77 -0.17
CA ARG A 517 14.08 3.06 1.17
C ARG A 517 15.01 4.26 1.14
N PRO A 518 15.04 5.08 2.20
CA PRO A 518 15.96 6.21 2.26
C PRO A 518 17.39 5.72 2.46
N GLU A 519 18.34 6.31 1.74
CA GLU A 519 19.77 5.99 1.90
C GLU A 519 20.33 6.57 3.20
N GLN A 520 19.83 7.75 3.59
CA GLN A 520 20.27 8.50 4.75
C GLN A 520 19.10 8.72 5.70
N LEU A 521 19.37 8.57 7.01
CA LEU A 521 18.41 8.86 8.06
C LEU A 521 18.55 10.32 8.52
N PRO A 522 17.45 10.97 8.90
CA PRO A 522 17.48 12.34 9.39
C PRO A 522 18.22 12.42 10.74
N ASP A 523 18.88 13.55 11.01
CA ASP A 523 19.45 13.79 12.34
C ASP A 523 18.30 13.93 13.34
N ILE A 524 18.30 13.08 14.36
CA ILE A 524 17.29 13.07 15.42
C ILE A 524 17.43 14.23 16.40
N ARG A 525 18.53 14.99 16.34
CA ARG A 525 18.78 16.15 17.20
C ARG A 525 18.07 17.39 16.69
N VAL A 526 17.85 18.32 17.61
CA VAL A 526 17.29 19.65 17.33
C VAL A 526 18.24 20.73 17.80
N ALA A 527 18.18 21.91 17.17
CA ALA A 527 18.96 23.06 17.60
C ALA A 527 18.51 23.47 19.02
N ALA A 528 19.44 23.41 19.98
CA ALA A 528 19.16 23.84 21.35
C ALA A 528 18.87 25.35 21.36
N SER A 529 17.70 25.73 21.89
CA SER A 529 17.24 27.14 21.89
C SER A 529 17.31 27.81 23.26
N GLY A 530 17.77 27.10 24.31
CA GLY A 530 17.81 27.64 25.66
C GLY A 530 18.69 26.84 26.62
N PRO A 531 18.51 27.02 27.94
CA PRO A 531 19.44 26.51 28.96
C PRO A 531 19.39 24.99 29.14
N VAL A 532 18.30 24.33 28.75
CA VAL A 532 18.18 22.87 28.82
C VAL A 532 18.44 22.29 27.45
N ASP A 533 19.55 21.55 27.31
CA ASP A 533 19.82 20.79 26.09
C ASP A 533 18.93 19.55 26.02
N VAL A 534 17.83 19.66 25.27
CA VAL A 534 16.87 18.56 25.13
C VAL A 534 17.43 17.35 24.41
N ASN A 535 18.56 17.47 23.73
CA ASN A 535 19.24 16.33 23.10
C ASN A 535 19.90 15.41 24.13
N LYS A 536 20.03 15.86 25.39
CA LYS A 536 20.53 15.09 26.54
C LYS A 536 19.40 14.50 27.42
N ILE A 537 18.14 14.71 27.04
CA ILE A 537 17.00 14.05 27.70
C ILE A 537 16.88 12.64 27.18
N ASP A 538 16.92 11.67 28.10
CA ASP A 538 16.76 10.26 27.81
C ASP A 538 15.33 9.98 27.32
N LEU A 539 15.25 9.33 26.15
CA LEU A 539 14.00 8.80 25.61
C LEU A 539 14.08 7.27 25.62
N GLY A 540 13.00 6.58 25.97
CA GLY A 540 12.87 5.14 25.80
C GLY A 540 11.71 4.84 24.85
N ILE A 541 11.99 4.15 23.74
CA ILE A 541 11.04 4.00 22.64
C ILE A 541 10.67 2.54 22.51
N GLU A 542 9.38 2.27 22.43
CA GLU A 542 8.90 0.94 22.12
C GLU A 542 8.73 0.79 20.62
N PHE A 543 9.41 -0.19 20.02
CA PHE A 543 9.17 -0.57 18.63
C PHE A 543 8.24 -1.78 18.60
N SER A 544 7.36 -1.84 17.60
CA SER A 544 6.33 -2.87 17.51
C SER A 544 6.29 -3.53 16.13
N PHE A 545 6.37 -4.86 16.09
CA PHE A 545 6.34 -5.67 14.87
C PHE A 545 5.31 -6.80 14.95
N ARG A 546 5.00 -7.39 13.80
CA ARG A 546 4.21 -8.62 13.69
C ARG A 546 4.90 -9.60 12.77
N PHE A 547 4.77 -10.88 13.07
CA PHE A 547 5.02 -11.92 12.09
C PHE A 547 4.03 -11.78 10.93
N LEU A 548 4.50 -11.97 9.69
CA LEU A 548 3.61 -12.10 8.54
C LEU A 548 2.59 -13.22 8.75
N ASN A 549 3.06 -14.34 9.33
CA ASN A 549 2.28 -15.53 9.66
C ASN A 549 2.28 -15.72 11.17
N SER A 550 1.10 -15.68 11.79
CA SER A 550 0.95 -15.84 13.25
C SER A 550 1.47 -17.19 13.71
N PRO A 551 2.20 -17.27 14.84
CA PRO A 551 2.57 -18.55 15.43
C PRO A 551 1.32 -19.33 15.85
N ALA A 552 1.33 -20.64 15.64
CA ALA A 552 0.19 -21.52 15.94
C ALA A 552 0.03 -21.78 17.45
N ASN A 553 1.12 -21.68 18.22
CA ASN A 553 1.13 -21.96 19.66
C ASN A 553 2.21 -21.16 20.40
N LYS A 554 2.22 -21.26 21.74
CA LYS A 554 3.19 -20.56 22.61
C LYS A 554 4.63 -20.99 22.32
N THR A 555 4.89 -22.28 22.14
CA THR A 555 6.24 -22.82 21.91
C THR A 555 6.86 -22.22 20.64
N GLU A 556 6.11 -22.25 19.55
CA GLU A 556 6.55 -21.67 18.27
C GLU A 556 6.76 -20.15 18.37
N ALA A 557 5.89 -19.43 19.10
CA ALA A 557 6.11 -18.01 19.37
C ALA A 557 7.45 -17.80 20.11
N GLY A 558 7.79 -18.66 21.07
CA GLY A 558 9.04 -18.59 21.82
C GLY A 558 10.27 -18.79 20.98
N GLU A 559 10.27 -19.82 20.13
CA GLU A 559 11.37 -20.09 19.22
C GLU A 559 11.61 -18.92 18.27
N ARG A 560 10.54 -18.33 17.73
CA ARG A 560 10.62 -17.17 16.83
C ARG A 560 11.10 -15.91 17.53
N ILE A 561 10.63 -15.65 18.75
CA ILE A 561 11.06 -14.48 19.53
C ILE A 561 12.51 -14.65 19.99
N TYR A 562 12.91 -15.85 20.39
CA TYR A 562 14.30 -16.17 20.68
C TYR A 562 15.19 -15.98 19.44
N LYS A 563 14.70 -16.37 18.25
CA LYS A 563 15.38 -16.07 16.99
C LYS A 563 15.50 -14.57 16.75
N THR A 564 14.43 -13.80 16.97
CA THR A 564 14.48 -12.32 16.89
C THR A 564 15.54 -11.75 17.82
N VAL A 565 15.55 -12.13 19.10
CA VAL A 565 16.53 -11.60 20.06
C VAL A 565 17.96 -12.03 19.69
N SER A 566 18.14 -13.25 19.17
CA SER A 566 19.46 -13.77 18.78
C SER A 566 20.04 -13.04 17.57
N GLU A 567 19.22 -12.77 16.55
CA GLU A 567 19.67 -12.02 15.37
C GLU A 567 19.91 -10.54 15.69
N LEU A 568 19.07 -9.94 16.54
CA LEU A 568 19.31 -8.58 17.03
C LEU A 568 20.58 -8.51 17.87
N ALA A 569 20.82 -9.48 18.74
CA ALA A 569 22.04 -9.57 19.52
C ALA A 569 23.29 -9.60 18.61
N LYS A 570 23.28 -10.38 17.53
CA LYS A 570 24.36 -10.36 16.53
C LYS A 570 24.50 -9.00 15.86
N ALA A 571 23.39 -8.41 15.42
CA ALA A 571 23.39 -7.13 14.73
C ALA A 571 23.88 -5.97 15.62
N PHE A 572 23.67 -6.06 16.94
CA PHE A 572 24.05 -5.04 17.91
C PHE A 572 25.41 -5.29 18.57
N GLY A 573 26.12 -6.37 18.20
CA GLY A 573 27.35 -6.76 18.88
C GLY A 573 27.14 -7.14 20.35
N ALA A 574 25.95 -7.61 20.70
CA ALA A 574 25.58 -7.92 22.08
C ALA A 574 26.43 -9.06 22.65
N SER A 575 26.81 -8.90 23.91
CA SER A 575 27.65 -9.86 24.64
C SER A 575 26.86 -11.00 25.28
N GLU A 576 25.54 -10.82 25.42
CA GLU A 576 24.68 -11.67 26.22
C GLU A 576 23.22 -11.64 25.74
N VAL A 577 22.57 -12.80 25.78
CA VAL A 577 21.12 -12.98 25.71
C VAL A 577 20.67 -13.75 26.95
N ARG A 578 19.68 -13.24 27.68
CA ARG A 578 19.07 -13.90 28.84
C ARG A 578 17.56 -14.00 28.69
N ASP A 579 16.99 -15.14 29.05
CA ASP A 579 15.56 -15.27 29.31
C ASP A 579 15.21 -14.54 30.61
N LEU A 580 14.13 -13.77 30.61
CA LEU A 580 13.58 -13.19 31.82
C LEU A 580 12.39 -14.04 32.24
N GLU A 581 12.63 -15.05 33.08
CA GLU A 581 11.57 -15.72 33.82
C GLU A 581 10.89 -14.69 34.73
N ASP A 582 9.72 -14.19 34.34
CA ASP A 582 8.89 -13.35 35.20
C ASP A 582 7.47 -13.93 35.31
N PRO A 583 7.13 -14.58 36.43
CA PRO A 583 5.77 -15.05 36.69
C PRO A 583 4.75 -13.91 36.93
N THR A 584 5.18 -12.64 36.98
CA THR A 584 4.37 -11.51 37.42
C THR A 584 4.49 -10.29 36.52
N ALA A 585 4.09 -10.42 35.26
CA ALA A 585 4.22 -9.31 34.33
C ALA A 585 2.90 -8.66 33.88
N HIS A 586 2.86 -7.34 34.10
CA HIS A 586 1.97 -6.27 33.56
C HIS A 586 0.48 -6.56 33.28
N GLY A 587 -0.14 -7.53 33.98
CA GLY A 587 -1.57 -7.80 33.84
C GLY A 587 -1.98 -8.27 32.44
N HIS A 588 -1.02 -8.83 31.69
CA HIS A 588 -1.24 -9.41 30.37
C HIS A 588 -0.97 -10.92 30.32
N GLY A 589 -0.46 -11.52 31.41
CA GLY A 589 -0.16 -12.97 31.50
C GLY A 589 0.99 -13.40 30.60
N LEU A 590 2.15 -12.72 30.68
CA LEU A 590 3.18 -12.68 29.64
C LEU A 590 3.47 -14.00 28.90
N GLY A 591 3.35 -13.91 27.58
CA GLY A 591 4.15 -14.69 26.66
C GLY A 591 5.55 -14.08 26.59
N MET A 592 6.57 -14.89 26.80
CA MET A 592 7.99 -14.76 26.40
C MET A 592 8.62 -13.36 26.39
N LYS A 593 9.65 -13.20 27.23
CA LYS A 593 10.44 -11.97 27.35
C LYS A 593 11.92 -12.32 27.43
N PHE A 594 12.71 -11.68 26.57
CA PHE A 594 14.16 -11.83 26.54
C PHE A 594 14.85 -10.49 26.74
N LEU A 595 16.03 -10.54 27.34
CA LEU A 595 16.94 -9.41 27.52
C LEU A 595 18.19 -9.67 26.67
N MET A 596 18.67 -8.63 25.99
CA MET A 596 20.01 -8.63 25.43
C MET A 596 20.79 -7.40 25.91
N VAL A 597 22.10 -7.56 26.07
CA VAL A 597 23.01 -6.49 26.48
C VAL A 597 23.91 -6.16 25.30
N ASP A 598 23.72 -4.98 24.72
CA ASP A 598 24.51 -4.53 23.56
C ASP A 598 25.99 -4.29 23.92
N GLU A 599 26.80 -3.99 22.90
CA GLU A 599 28.24 -3.72 23.07
C GLU A 599 28.55 -2.54 24.01
N ASN A 600 27.59 -1.64 24.22
CA ASN A 600 27.69 -0.47 25.10
C ASN A 600 27.17 -0.76 26.52
N GLY A 601 26.84 -2.02 26.82
CA GLY A 601 26.29 -2.43 28.12
C GLY A 601 24.82 -2.01 28.33
N LYS A 602 24.12 -1.54 27.29
CA LYS A 602 22.72 -1.13 27.37
C LYS A 602 21.80 -2.32 27.19
N LYS A 603 20.72 -2.32 27.98
CA LYS A 603 19.77 -3.42 28.08
C LYS A 603 18.59 -3.21 27.14
N TRP A 604 18.49 -4.05 26.12
CA TRP A 604 17.34 -4.13 25.23
C TRP A 604 16.42 -5.26 25.65
N ARG A 605 15.11 -5.04 25.54
CA ARG A 605 14.10 -6.07 25.81
C ARG A 605 13.39 -6.43 24.52
N VAL A 606 13.10 -7.71 24.35
CA VAL A 606 12.25 -8.21 23.27
C VAL A 606 11.18 -9.06 23.92
N GLU A 607 9.92 -8.68 23.74
CA GLU A 607 8.78 -9.34 24.37
C GLU A 607 7.66 -9.59 23.36
N TRP A 608 6.88 -10.64 23.61
CA TRP A 608 5.72 -10.95 22.78
C TRP A 608 4.43 -10.64 23.52
N ASP A 609 3.81 -9.53 23.15
CA ASP A 609 2.49 -9.16 23.66
C ASP A 609 1.39 -9.76 22.77
N GLY A 610 1.03 -11.02 23.08
CA GLY A 610 -0.24 -11.59 22.64
C GLY A 610 -0.26 -13.09 22.31
N VAL A 611 -0.56 -13.92 23.31
CA VAL A 611 -1.00 -15.32 23.05
C VAL A 611 -2.30 -15.66 23.76
N GLN A 612 -2.81 -14.85 24.70
CA GLN A 612 -3.93 -15.27 25.54
C GLN A 612 -4.86 -14.08 25.76
N ARG A 613 -5.93 -14.00 24.96
CA ARG A 613 -6.97 -12.95 25.10
C ARG A 613 -8.34 -13.50 25.46
N PHE A 614 -8.57 -14.81 25.35
CA PHE A 614 -9.85 -15.41 25.69
C PHE A 614 -9.70 -16.37 26.87
N TYR A 615 -10.59 -16.22 27.84
CA TYR A 615 -10.64 -17.04 29.05
C TYR A 615 -11.98 -17.79 29.08
N ARG A 616 -11.94 -19.07 29.42
CA ARG A 616 -13.12 -19.89 29.71
C ARG A 616 -12.92 -20.47 31.11
N GLN A 617 -13.81 -20.12 32.05
CA GLN A 617 -13.70 -20.54 33.45
C GLN A 617 -12.34 -20.19 34.08
N GLY A 618 -11.84 -18.98 33.84
CA GLY A 618 -10.54 -18.52 34.35
C GLY A 618 -9.31 -19.15 33.67
N LYS A 619 -9.49 -20.01 32.66
CA LYS A 619 -8.39 -20.63 31.90
C LYS A 619 -8.27 -20.04 30.48
N PRO A 620 -7.06 -19.70 30.00
CA PRO A 620 -6.87 -19.15 28.66
C PRO A 620 -7.15 -20.20 27.55
N TYR A 621 -7.78 -19.80 26.44
CA TYR A 621 -8.00 -20.62 25.23
C TYR A 621 -7.90 -19.78 23.93
N ALA A 622 -7.63 -20.43 22.79
CA ALA A 622 -7.55 -19.83 21.44
C ALA A 622 -6.53 -18.67 21.26
N PRO A 623 -5.24 -18.97 21.00
CA PRO A 623 -4.25 -17.94 20.70
C PRO A 623 -4.48 -17.36 19.29
N GLN A 624 -5.14 -16.21 19.19
CA GLN A 624 -5.18 -15.44 17.96
C GLN A 624 -4.74 -13.99 18.22
N GLY A 625 -3.69 -13.57 17.51
CA GLY A 625 -3.19 -12.20 17.51
C GLY A 625 -2.18 -11.88 18.63
N GLY A 626 -1.14 -11.14 18.25
CA GLY A 626 -0.10 -10.59 19.11
C GLY A 626 0.86 -9.73 18.30
N HIS A 627 1.83 -9.12 18.98
CA HIS A 627 2.89 -8.33 18.37
C HIS A 627 4.17 -8.46 19.19
N ILE A 628 5.30 -8.26 18.52
CA ILE A 628 6.64 -8.21 19.09
C ILE A 628 6.84 -6.78 19.57
N GLU A 629 7.08 -6.58 20.86
CA GLU A 629 7.48 -5.29 21.43
C GLU A 629 8.98 -5.33 21.69
N ILE A 630 9.68 -4.28 21.26
CA ILE A 630 11.11 -4.12 21.45
C ILE A 630 11.34 -2.76 22.11
N PRO A 631 11.21 -2.66 23.45
CA PRO A 631 11.57 -1.46 24.19
C PRO A 631 13.07 -1.18 24.10
N SER A 632 13.42 0.01 23.61
CA SER A 632 14.78 0.51 23.58
C SER A 632 15.28 0.93 24.96
N PRO A 633 16.60 0.91 25.21
CA PRO A 633 17.20 1.55 26.36
C PRO A 633 16.85 3.04 26.39
N LYS A 634 16.64 3.55 27.61
CA LYS A 634 16.64 4.99 27.85
C LYS A 634 18.01 5.55 27.49
N ALA A 635 18.09 6.42 26.47
CA ALA A 635 19.33 7.03 26.02
C ALA A 635 19.12 8.39 25.33
N ALA A 636 20.17 9.22 25.33
CA ALA A 636 20.20 10.55 24.73
C ALA A 636 21.54 10.86 24.03
N PRO A 637 21.55 11.04 22.69
CA PRO A 637 20.49 10.68 21.75
C PRO A 637 20.31 9.15 21.66
N GLN A 638 19.26 8.69 20.98
CA GLN A 638 19.14 7.27 20.62
C GLN A 638 20.17 6.91 19.55
N ASP A 639 20.62 5.66 19.52
CA ASP A 639 21.56 5.19 18.49
C ASP A 639 20.82 4.83 17.20
N MET A 640 21.00 5.66 16.16
CA MET A 640 20.37 5.44 14.86
C MET A 640 20.93 4.23 14.10
N THR A 641 22.16 3.81 14.40
CA THR A 641 22.75 2.59 13.82
C THR A 641 22.02 1.37 14.35
N GLN A 642 21.77 1.32 15.66
CA GLN A 642 21.00 0.25 16.29
C GLN A 642 19.54 0.25 15.83
N ILE A 643 18.90 1.42 15.71
CA ILE A 643 17.52 1.52 15.18
C ILE A 643 17.46 1.01 13.74
N LYS A 644 18.40 1.39 12.88
CA LYS A 644 18.47 0.87 11.50
C LYS A 644 18.63 -0.66 11.49
N ALA A 645 19.59 -1.17 12.25
CA ALA A 645 19.83 -2.61 12.38
C ALA A 645 18.61 -3.37 12.93
N LEU A 646 17.83 -2.75 13.83
CA LEU A 646 16.58 -3.29 14.34
C LEU A 646 15.56 -3.51 13.21
N TYR A 647 15.31 -2.48 12.38
CA TYR A 647 14.37 -2.60 11.26
C TYR A 647 14.86 -3.57 10.19
N GLU A 648 16.15 -3.57 9.87
CA GLU A 648 16.76 -4.49 8.91
C GLU A 648 16.65 -5.94 9.37
N THR A 649 16.95 -6.21 10.65
CA THR A 649 16.87 -7.55 11.25
C THR A 649 15.43 -8.07 11.26
N ASN A 650 14.48 -7.26 11.74
CA ASN A 650 13.08 -7.65 11.77
C ASN A 650 12.55 -7.90 10.34
N ARG A 651 12.91 -7.07 9.36
CA ARG A 651 12.55 -7.26 7.95
C ARG A 651 13.13 -8.55 7.37
N ALA A 652 14.39 -8.87 7.65
CA ALA A 652 15.03 -10.12 7.26
C ALA A 652 14.35 -11.35 7.90
N LEU A 653 13.72 -11.17 9.06
CA LEU A 653 12.92 -12.19 9.74
C LEU A 653 11.44 -12.24 9.29
N GLY A 654 11.07 -11.51 8.23
CA GLY A 654 9.68 -11.42 7.76
C GLY A 654 8.73 -10.80 8.78
N GLN A 655 9.24 -9.89 9.59
CA GLN A 655 8.47 -9.16 10.59
C GLN A 655 8.21 -7.74 10.07
N VAL A 656 6.96 -7.30 10.19
CA VAL A 656 6.50 -6.01 9.65
C VAL A 656 5.94 -5.13 10.77
N PRO A 657 6.24 -3.82 10.80
CA PRO A 657 5.60 -2.90 11.73
C PRO A 657 4.08 -2.90 11.56
N ASN A 658 3.36 -2.69 12.66
CA ASN A 658 1.91 -2.51 12.60
C ASN A 658 1.47 -1.22 13.27
N ARG A 659 0.93 -0.31 12.47
CA ARG A 659 0.46 0.99 12.95
C ARG A 659 -0.80 0.89 13.78
N ALA A 660 -1.69 -0.04 13.43
CA ALA A 660 -2.98 -0.20 14.08
C ALA A 660 -2.93 -0.92 15.44
N ALA A 661 -1.82 -1.62 15.76
CA ALA A 661 -1.71 -2.36 17.01
C ALA A 661 -0.26 -2.59 17.45
N GLY A 662 -0.07 -2.67 18.78
CA GLY A 662 1.20 -2.90 19.46
C GLY A 662 1.83 -1.64 20.02
N GLY A 663 2.34 -1.63 21.24
CA GLY A 663 2.75 -0.37 21.86
C GLY A 663 3.95 0.29 21.16
N ALA A 664 3.82 1.58 20.87
CA ALA A 664 4.89 2.45 20.37
C ALA A 664 5.04 3.64 21.31
N HIS A 665 5.17 3.32 22.59
CA HIS A 665 5.25 4.31 23.65
C HIS A 665 6.60 5.03 23.59
N ILE A 666 6.57 6.34 23.81
CA ILE A 666 7.77 7.15 24.00
C ILE A 666 7.81 7.60 25.45
N ASN A 667 8.70 6.99 26.21
CA ASN A 667 9.00 7.35 27.59
C ASN A 667 9.95 8.55 27.59
N ILE A 668 9.57 9.62 28.28
CA ILE A 668 10.39 10.81 28.48
C ILE A 668 10.89 10.80 29.93
N ASP A 669 12.20 10.83 30.13
CA ASP A 669 12.79 10.98 31.46
C ASP A 669 12.62 12.42 31.97
N LEU A 670 12.04 12.56 33.17
CA LEU A 670 11.78 13.86 33.79
C LEU A 670 12.93 14.37 34.66
N LYS A 671 14.01 13.60 34.89
CA LYS A 671 15.16 14.05 35.68
C LYS A 671 15.68 15.45 35.30
N PRO A 672 15.75 15.83 34.02
CA PRO A 672 16.16 17.18 33.63
C PRO A 672 15.23 18.27 34.17
N PHE A 673 13.92 18.01 34.26
CA PHE A 673 12.97 18.93 34.88
C PHE A 673 13.14 18.99 36.41
N PHE A 674 13.42 17.86 37.05
CA PHE A 674 13.67 17.80 38.50
C PHE A 674 15.01 18.43 38.91
N SER A 675 15.94 18.59 37.98
CA SER A 675 17.21 19.28 38.23
C SER A 675 17.05 20.80 38.35
N LEU A 676 15.91 21.34 37.90
CA LEU A 676 15.52 22.73 38.10
C LEU A 676 14.94 22.93 39.51
N PRO A 677 14.94 24.18 40.05
CA PRO A 677 14.18 24.51 41.24
C PRO A 677 12.74 24.00 41.15
N GLU A 678 12.20 23.45 42.24
CA GLU A 678 10.95 22.67 42.25
C GLU A 678 9.77 23.34 41.53
N THR A 679 9.52 24.61 41.84
CA THR A 679 8.45 25.42 41.21
C THR A 679 8.72 25.72 39.74
N GLN A 680 9.99 25.92 39.38
CA GLN A 680 10.41 26.13 38.00
C GLN A 680 10.27 24.84 37.18
N GLY A 681 10.72 23.70 37.72
CA GLY A 681 10.61 22.40 37.08
C GLY A 681 9.15 22.01 36.82
N ALA A 682 8.30 22.14 37.84
CA ALA A 682 6.87 21.88 37.71
C ALA A 682 6.22 22.82 36.68
N ARG A 683 6.53 24.13 36.72
CA ARG A 683 6.06 25.10 35.73
C ARG A 683 6.46 24.74 34.30
N LYS A 684 7.73 24.34 34.08
CA LYS A 684 8.21 23.92 32.76
C LYS A 684 7.54 22.64 32.25
N PHE A 685 7.18 21.73 33.15
CA PHE A 685 6.35 20.59 32.76
C PHE A 685 4.92 20.99 32.42
N VAL A 686 4.31 21.93 33.16
CA VAL A 686 3.00 22.47 32.77
C VAL A 686 3.08 23.16 31.41
N ASP A 687 4.18 23.85 31.08
CA ASP A 687 4.36 24.42 29.74
C ASP A 687 4.44 23.32 28.66
N PHE A 688 5.10 22.20 28.95
CA PHE A 688 5.07 21.01 28.08
C PHE A 688 3.66 20.43 27.90
N LEU A 689 2.91 20.27 28.99
CA LEU A 689 1.52 19.85 28.95
C LEU A 689 0.67 20.83 28.12
N SER A 690 0.87 22.14 28.28
CA SER A 690 0.19 23.17 27.50
C SER A 690 0.51 23.08 26.02
N HIS A 691 1.77 22.91 25.64
CA HIS A 691 2.15 22.75 24.24
C HIS A 691 1.57 21.49 23.61
N PHE A 692 1.56 20.37 24.35
CA PHE A 692 0.94 19.13 23.90
C PHE A 692 -0.56 19.33 23.67
N GLU A 693 -1.29 19.85 24.66
CA GLU A 693 -2.75 20.03 24.59
C GLU A 693 -3.18 21.07 23.57
N ASN A 694 -2.38 22.13 23.37
CA ASN A 694 -2.65 23.12 22.33
C ASN A 694 -2.56 22.53 20.92
N ASN A 695 -1.77 21.47 20.72
CA ASN A 695 -1.50 20.86 19.41
C ASN A 695 -1.98 19.40 19.32
N ARG A 696 -2.80 18.93 20.27
CA ARG A 696 -3.15 17.52 20.44
C ARG A 696 -3.78 16.91 19.20
N GLU A 697 -4.71 17.62 18.57
CA GLU A 697 -5.41 17.18 17.37
C GLU A 697 -4.44 17.03 16.18
N MET A 698 -3.46 17.93 16.03
CA MET A 698 -2.41 17.82 15.01
C MET A 698 -1.45 16.66 15.30
N ILE A 699 -1.02 16.50 16.57
CA ILE A 699 -0.20 15.35 17.00
C ILE A 699 -0.92 14.04 16.70
N GLN A 700 -2.21 13.97 17.02
CA GLN A 700 -3.06 12.81 16.76
C GLN A 700 -3.15 12.52 15.26
N PHE A 701 -3.38 13.55 14.44
CA PHE A 701 -3.52 13.37 13.00
C PHE A 701 -2.22 12.85 12.36
N LEU A 702 -1.07 13.41 12.77
CA LEU A 702 0.25 13.03 12.26
C LEU A 702 0.68 11.64 12.71
N TRP A 703 0.46 11.30 13.98
CA TRP A 703 1.17 10.19 14.62
C TRP A 703 0.28 9.06 15.11
N GLN A 704 -1.05 9.12 14.97
CA GLN A 704 -1.93 8.14 15.58
C GLN A 704 -2.92 7.54 14.59
N HIS A 705 -2.78 6.25 14.32
CA HIS A 705 -3.71 5.48 13.52
C HIS A 705 -5.10 5.47 14.19
N PRO A 706 -6.21 5.70 13.45
CA PRO A 706 -7.56 5.76 14.00
C PRO A 706 -7.93 4.59 14.96
N TYR A 707 -7.60 3.34 14.61
CA TYR A 707 -7.86 2.17 15.47
C TYR A 707 -7.18 2.21 16.85
N ARG A 708 -6.17 3.05 17.07
CA ARG A 708 -5.52 3.23 18.38
C ARG A 708 -6.46 3.81 19.44
N THR A 709 -7.43 4.61 19.02
CA THR A 709 -8.45 5.19 19.91
C THR A 709 -9.33 4.12 20.58
N ALA A 710 -9.36 2.89 20.06
CA ALA A 710 -10.01 1.77 20.73
C ALA A 710 -9.24 1.32 21.99
N ALA A 711 -7.91 1.42 21.99
CA ALA A 711 -7.03 0.96 23.06
C ALA A 711 -6.86 1.99 24.19
N ALA A 712 -6.76 3.28 23.86
CA ALA A 712 -6.67 4.37 24.84
C ALA A 712 -7.46 5.60 24.37
N PHE A 713 -7.79 6.47 25.33
CA PHE A 713 -8.75 7.55 25.15
C PHE A 713 -8.06 8.93 25.11
N PRO A 714 -8.36 9.80 24.12
CA PRO A 714 -7.94 11.19 24.17
C PRO A 714 -8.70 11.91 25.30
N LEU A 715 -8.03 12.24 26.40
CA LEU A 715 -8.65 12.91 27.54
C LEU A 715 -8.99 14.35 27.20
N GLU A 716 -10.27 14.70 27.25
CA GLU A 716 -10.67 16.11 27.20
C GLU A 716 -10.27 16.84 28.48
N MET A 717 -9.70 18.03 28.32
CA MET A 717 -9.35 18.88 29.44
C MET A 717 -10.58 19.61 29.96
N THR A 718 -10.89 19.44 31.26
CA THR A 718 -11.98 20.18 31.89
C THR A 718 -11.69 21.69 31.88
N PRO A 719 -12.72 22.56 31.80
CA PRO A 719 -12.50 24.01 31.94
C PRO A 719 -11.79 24.40 33.24
N SER A 720 -12.08 23.69 34.34
CA SER A 720 -11.46 23.88 35.65
C SER A 720 -9.96 23.58 35.62
N LEU A 721 -9.57 22.39 35.12
CA LEU A 721 -8.17 22.01 34.98
C LEU A 721 -7.40 22.99 34.12
N LYS A 722 -7.98 23.41 32.98
CA LYS A 722 -7.39 24.41 32.09
C LYS A 722 -7.08 25.72 32.82
N GLU A 723 -8.06 26.26 33.56
CA GLU A 723 -7.89 27.50 34.32
C GLU A 723 -6.80 27.37 35.39
N LYS A 724 -6.80 26.26 36.13
CA LYS A 724 -5.83 25.98 37.20
C LYS A 724 -4.41 25.81 36.64
N LEU A 725 -4.21 25.09 35.54
CA LEU A 725 -2.90 24.92 34.90
C LEU A 725 -2.34 26.24 34.35
N ASN A 726 -3.18 27.09 33.76
CA ASN A 726 -2.77 28.40 33.24
C ASN A 726 -2.31 29.38 34.34
N ARG A 727 -2.78 29.18 35.57
CA ARG A 727 -2.39 29.98 36.76
C ARG A 727 -1.38 29.26 37.65
N PHE A 728 -0.93 28.07 37.27
CA PHE A 728 -0.11 27.22 38.11
C PHE A 728 1.27 27.82 38.35
N SER A 729 1.65 27.94 39.63
CA SER A 729 2.95 28.41 40.12
C SER A 729 3.48 27.56 41.29
N GLY A 730 2.89 26.38 41.51
CA GLY A 730 3.18 25.49 42.63
C GLY A 730 4.37 24.55 42.38
N THR A 731 4.50 23.58 43.29
CA THR A 731 5.51 22.51 43.32
C THR A 731 5.09 21.26 42.55
N TRP A 732 5.94 20.24 42.44
CA TRP A 732 5.55 18.97 41.81
C TRP A 732 4.40 18.27 42.56
N ASP A 733 4.37 18.35 43.88
CA ASP A 733 3.27 17.84 44.71
C ASP A 733 1.95 18.52 44.37
N ASP A 734 1.97 19.86 44.27
CA ASP A 734 0.77 20.64 43.91
C ASP A 734 0.26 20.26 42.53
N LEU A 735 1.18 20.01 41.58
CA LEU A 735 0.82 19.58 40.24
C LEU A 735 0.24 18.15 40.24
N ALA A 736 0.87 17.20 40.94
CA ALA A 736 0.40 15.83 41.00
C ALA A 736 -1.00 15.73 41.62
N ARG A 737 -1.26 16.50 42.69
CA ARG A 737 -2.58 16.63 43.31
C ARG A 737 -3.59 17.23 42.33
N LEU A 738 -3.24 18.34 41.68
CA LEU A 738 -4.10 18.98 40.68
C LEU A 738 -4.51 18.02 39.55
N LEU A 739 -3.55 17.28 38.98
CA LEU A 739 -3.83 16.34 37.89
C LEU A 739 -4.70 15.17 38.34
N TYR A 740 -4.57 14.72 39.59
CA TYR A 740 -5.40 13.65 40.14
C TYR A 740 -6.83 14.12 40.40
N ASP A 741 -6.99 15.25 41.10
CA ASP A 741 -8.29 15.78 41.50
C ASP A 741 -9.15 16.15 40.30
N GLU A 742 -8.53 16.66 39.24
CA GLU A 742 -9.18 16.98 37.96
C GLU A 742 -9.24 15.77 37.00
N ARG A 743 -8.85 14.58 37.45
CA ARG A 743 -8.92 13.31 36.70
C ARG A 743 -8.22 13.36 35.34
N TYR A 744 -7.01 13.90 35.28
CA TYR A 744 -6.16 13.86 34.07
C TYR A 744 -5.52 12.48 33.88
N PHE A 745 -6.36 11.44 33.84
CA PHE A 745 -6.06 10.03 33.61
C PHE A 745 -7.34 9.33 33.11
N ASN A 746 -7.24 8.10 32.58
CA ASN A 746 -8.41 7.37 32.08
C ASN A 746 -9.36 6.96 33.22
N PRO A 747 -10.62 7.48 33.26
CA PRO A 747 -11.54 7.22 34.37
C PRO A 747 -12.47 6.02 34.13
N TYR A 748 -12.36 5.31 33.00
CA TYR A 748 -13.37 4.32 32.60
C TYR A 748 -13.10 2.92 33.15
N VAL A 749 -14.17 2.23 33.54
CA VAL A 749 -14.14 0.82 33.97
C VAL A 749 -13.53 -0.05 32.86
N SER A 750 -12.82 -1.11 33.22
CA SER A 750 -12.12 -2.02 32.30
C SER A 750 -10.91 -1.41 31.55
N ARG A 751 -10.42 -0.22 31.93
CA ARG A 751 -9.27 0.43 31.29
C ARG A 751 -8.22 0.92 32.30
N LYS A 752 -6.93 0.71 32.01
CA LYS A 752 -5.86 1.21 32.89
C LYS A 752 -5.86 2.76 32.89
N PRO A 753 -5.74 3.43 34.05
CA PRO A 753 -5.61 4.89 34.15
C PRO A 753 -4.59 5.52 33.19
N GLY A 754 -3.46 4.86 32.94
CA GLY A 754 -2.46 5.34 32.00
C GLY A 754 -2.81 5.14 30.52
N TYR A 755 -3.98 4.61 30.15
CA TYR A 755 -4.42 4.44 28.75
C TYR A 755 -5.00 5.75 28.20
N THR A 756 -4.13 6.74 28.06
CA THR A 756 -4.37 8.10 27.56
C THR A 756 -3.30 8.46 26.53
N GLN A 757 -3.48 9.51 25.71
CA GLN A 757 -2.47 9.93 24.72
C GLN A 757 -1.17 10.44 25.37
N LEU A 758 -1.29 11.28 26.40
CA LEU A 758 -0.19 11.66 27.28
C LEU A 758 -0.45 11.05 28.66
N ASN A 759 0.37 10.08 29.03
CA ASN A 759 0.28 9.39 30.30
C ASN A 759 1.15 10.10 31.34
N ALA A 760 0.50 10.82 32.24
CA ALA A 760 1.11 11.49 33.38
C ALA A 760 0.88 10.75 34.72
N THR A 761 0.32 9.54 34.72
CA THR A 761 -0.07 8.84 35.97
C THR A 761 1.12 8.53 36.88
N ALA A 762 2.32 8.41 36.32
CA ALA A 762 3.56 8.25 37.07
C ALA A 762 3.81 9.40 38.06
N LEU A 763 3.47 10.64 37.71
CA LEU A 763 3.57 11.79 38.61
C LEU A 763 2.64 11.65 39.82
N MET A 764 1.49 11.00 39.65
CA MET A 764 0.48 10.82 40.70
C MET A 764 0.75 9.58 41.56
N SER A 765 1.49 8.60 41.04
CA SER A 765 1.64 7.26 41.62
C SER A 765 2.18 7.25 43.06
N GLY A 766 3.02 8.24 43.42
CA GLY A 766 3.52 8.40 44.79
C GLY A 766 2.48 8.89 45.80
N LEU A 767 1.36 9.47 45.33
CA LEU A 767 0.30 10.03 46.18
C LEU A 767 -0.97 9.19 46.20
N VAL A 768 -1.17 8.29 45.23
CA VAL A 768 -2.39 7.46 45.19
C VAL A 768 -2.39 6.42 46.32
N PRO A 769 -3.58 6.05 46.85
CA PRO A 769 -3.71 5.01 47.86
C PRO A 769 -3.09 3.68 47.43
N ASP A 770 -2.62 2.89 48.39
CA ASP A 770 -1.95 1.60 48.14
C ASP A 770 -2.82 0.61 47.35
N ALA A 771 -4.15 0.65 47.54
CA ALA A 771 -5.11 -0.15 46.78
C ALA A 771 -5.01 0.06 45.26
N TYR A 772 -4.53 1.24 44.81
CA TYR A 772 -4.36 1.56 43.39
C TYR A 772 -2.95 1.29 42.85
N ARG A 773 -2.03 0.82 43.70
CA ARG A 773 -0.65 0.46 43.31
C ARG A 773 -0.53 -0.99 42.84
N GLU A 774 -1.56 -1.81 43.08
CA GLU A 774 -1.63 -3.20 42.60
C GLU A 774 -1.88 -3.27 41.09
N THR A 775 -1.43 -4.36 40.47
CA THR A 775 -1.65 -4.59 39.02
C THR A 775 -2.90 -5.42 38.80
N ILE A 776 -3.78 -4.96 37.92
CA ILE A 776 -5.03 -5.65 37.59
C ILE A 776 -4.86 -6.49 36.34
N ASP A 777 -5.32 -7.74 36.43
CA ASP A 777 -5.57 -8.57 35.27
C ASP A 777 -6.94 -8.23 34.68
N ILE A 778 -6.97 -7.26 33.78
CA ILE A 778 -8.20 -6.81 33.09
C ILE A 778 -8.84 -7.89 32.21
N LYS A 779 -8.18 -9.03 32.01
CA LYS A 779 -8.69 -10.13 31.17
C LYS A 779 -9.25 -11.29 31.98
N ASN A 780 -9.02 -11.32 33.29
CA ASN A 780 -9.65 -12.29 34.17
C ASN A 780 -11.05 -11.81 34.57
N PRO A 781 -12.14 -12.46 34.11
CA PRO A 781 -13.51 -12.05 34.45
C PRO A 781 -13.85 -12.21 35.93
N SER A 782 -13.02 -12.91 36.72
CA SER A 782 -13.18 -13.01 38.17
C SER A 782 -12.41 -11.95 38.95
N THR A 783 -11.59 -11.12 38.29
CA THR A 783 -10.87 -10.03 38.95
C THR A 783 -11.82 -8.85 39.12
N GLU A 784 -12.08 -8.48 40.38
CA GLU A 784 -12.81 -7.27 40.70
C GLU A 784 -12.07 -6.06 40.11
N TRP A 785 -12.82 -5.17 39.44
CA TRP A 785 -12.21 -4.04 38.76
C TRP A 785 -11.93 -2.89 39.74
N PHE A 786 -10.69 -2.38 39.75
CA PHE A 786 -10.31 -1.15 40.46
C PHE A 786 -9.33 -0.28 39.64
N PRO A 787 -9.09 1.00 39.96
CA PRO A 787 -8.08 1.78 39.26
C PRO A 787 -6.65 1.31 39.61
N ALA A 788 -5.87 0.88 38.60
CA ALA A 788 -4.46 0.52 38.80
C ALA A 788 -3.52 1.55 38.15
N PHE A 789 -2.94 2.43 38.96
CA PHE A 789 -2.00 3.46 38.50
C PHE A 789 -0.61 2.90 38.15
N GLY A 790 -0.37 1.62 38.46
CA GLY A 790 0.68 0.73 37.94
C GLY A 790 2.01 1.37 37.51
N GLY A 791 3.09 1.09 38.24
CA GLY A 791 4.46 1.45 37.86
C GLY A 791 5.26 1.97 39.04
N LYS A 792 6.48 1.47 39.24
CA LYS A 792 7.36 1.86 40.36
C LYS A 792 8.15 3.16 40.11
N GLY A 793 7.97 3.83 38.97
CA GLY A 793 8.74 5.01 38.60
C GLY A 793 7.90 6.28 38.64
N THR A 794 8.31 7.26 39.44
CA THR A 794 7.70 8.60 39.53
C THR A 794 8.38 9.60 38.57
N ASP A 795 9.35 9.15 37.78
CA ASP A 795 10.34 9.99 37.07
C ASP A 795 10.16 10.04 35.55
N ARG A 796 8.96 9.71 35.06
CA ARG A 796 8.70 9.65 33.62
C ARG A 796 7.28 10.09 33.26
N VAL A 797 7.12 10.53 32.03
CA VAL A 797 5.83 10.54 31.33
C VAL A 797 5.92 9.73 30.05
N GLU A 798 4.79 9.24 29.57
CA GLU A 798 4.75 8.42 28.37
C GLU A 798 3.80 9.04 27.35
N LEU A 799 4.32 9.33 26.16
CA LEU A 799 3.44 9.54 25.00
C LEU A 799 3.02 8.17 24.51
N ARG A 800 1.71 7.92 24.56
CA ARG A 800 1.11 6.67 24.11
C ARG A 800 0.27 6.91 22.87
N LEU A 801 -0.11 5.81 22.24
CA LEU A 801 -0.88 5.77 20.99
C LEU A 801 -0.19 6.31 19.75
N PHE A 802 1.09 6.65 19.83
CA PHE A 802 1.89 6.86 18.63
C PHE A 802 1.88 5.58 17.79
N ASP A 803 1.97 5.76 16.48
CA ASP A 803 2.13 4.67 15.54
C ASP A 803 3.49 4.00 15.75
N ALA A 804 3.51 2.68 15.63
CA ALA A 804 4.74 1.96 15.36
C ALA A 804 5.28 2.50 14.02
N PRO A 805 6.46 3.14 14.00
CA PRO A 805 6.96 3.72 12.77
C PRO A 805 7.15 2.62 11.72
N PRO A 806 6.68 2.81 10.47
CA PRO A 806 6.71 1.78 9.44
C PRO A 806 8.14 1.50 8.92
N ASP A 807 9.08 2.39 9.18
CA ASP A 807 10.50 2.25 8.88
C ASP A 807 11.38 3.08 9.82
N GLU A 808 12.68 2.87 9.69
CA GLU A 808 13.76 3.55 10.40
C GLU A 808 13.78 5.07 10.20
N TYR A 809 13.25 5.58 9.08
CA TYR A 809 13.19 7.02 8.78
C TYR A 809 12.08 7.70 9.57
N LEU A 810 10.87 7.14 9.53
CA LEU A 810 9.77 7.66 10.34
C LEU A 810 10.02 7.48 11.83
N ALA A 811 10.79 6.47 12.26
CA ALA A 811 11.26 6.37 13.63
C ALA A 811 12.17 7.54 14.02
N ALA A 812 13.14 7.88 13.17
CA ALA A 812 14.03 9.02 13.39
C ALA A 812 13.26 10.35 13.46
N LEU A 813 12.32 10.58 12.54
CA LEU A 813 11.44 11.75 12.57
C LEU A 813 10.59 11.84 13.84
N GLN A 814 10.07 10.71 14.32
CA GLN A 814 9.29 10.65 15.55
C GLN A 814 10.13 11.10 16.75
N ILE A 815 11.37 10.62 16.85
CA ILE A 815 12.32 11.03 17.90
C ILE A 815 12.61 12.53 17.80
N LYS A 816 12.94 13.01 16.61
CA LYS A 816 13.24 14.42 16.35
C LYS A 816 12.06 15.32 16.72
N TYR A 817 10.84 14.91 16.36
CA TYR A 817 9.60 15.61 16.65
C TYR A 817 9.37 15.75 18.16
N ILE A 818 9.57 14.68 18.94
CA ILE A 818 9.45 14.75 20.40
C ILE A 818 10.53 15.63 21.03
N ARG A 819 11.78 15.55 20.54
CA ARG A 819 12.83 16.48 21.00
C ARG A 819 12.49 17.93 20.67
N ALA A 820 11.92 18.22 19.51
CA ALA A 820 11.49 19.57 19.15
C ALA A 820 10.35 20.08 20.05
N LEU A 821 9.38 19.21 20.35
CA LEU A 821 8.29 19.53 21.28
C LEU A 821 8.83 19.85 22.69
N LEU A 822 9.79 19.04 23.17
CA LEU A 822 10.49 19.31 24.44
C LEU A 822 11.29 20.61 24.38
N ASN A 823 12.02 20.87 23.29
CA ASN A 823 12.82 22.09 23.11
C ASN A 823 11.94 23.32 23.21
N LYS A 824 10.85 23.36 22.43
CA LYS A 824 9.88 24.44 22.44
C LYS A 824 9.32 24.63 23.85
N SER A 825 8.96 23.56 24.52
CA SER A 825 8.29 23.63 25.83
C SER A 825 9.20 24.11 26.96
N ILE A 826 10.42 23.58 27.02
CA ILE A 826 11.33 23.84 28.14
C ILE A 826 12.06 25.18 27.94
N ASN A 827 12.49 25.47 26.72
CA ASN A 827 13.39 26.59 26.42
C ASN A 827 12.68 27.87 25.98
N THR A 828 11.38 27.86 25.71
CA THR A 828 10.65 29.13 25.46
C THR A 828 10.57 29.95 26.74
N GLU A 829 10.82 31.25 26.63
CA GLU A 829 10.69 32.20 27.74
C GLU A 829 9.22 32.52 28.01
N GLY A 830 8.87 32.71 29.28
CA GLY A 830 7.50 32.99 29.71
C GLY A 830 6.66 31.73 29.96
N LYS A 831 5.37 31.95 30.27
CA LYS A 831 4.38 30.89 30.50
C LYS A 831 3.68 30.53 29.20
N THR A 832 3.39 29.26 28.99
CA THR A 832 2.52 28.80 27.89
C THR A 832 1.12 28.55 28.42
N ASP A 833 0.17 29.39 28.02
CA ASP A 833 -1.25 29.20 28.33
C ASP A 833 -1.86 28.13 27.42
N ILE A 834 -2.74 27.31 27.99
CA ILE A 834 -3.58 26.35 27.28
C ILE A 834 -4.65 27.13 26.54
N GLN A 835 -4.51 27.16 25.22
CA GLN A 835 -5.44 27.68 24.22
C GLN A 835 -5.35 26.74 23.02
N LYS A 836 -6.31 25.80 22.94
CA LYS A 836 -6.37 24.82 21.83
C LYS A 836 -6.23 25.54 20.49
N LYS A 837 -5.18 25.21 19.76
CA LYS A 837 -4.89 25.77 18.42
C LYS A 837 -5.75 25.10 17.36
N TYR A 838 -6.11 23.84 17.61
CA TYR A 838 -6.87 23.00 16.71
C TYR A 838 -8.04 22.36 17.46
N GLY A 839 -9.17 22.20 16.79
CA GLY A 839 -10.37 21.55 17.32
C GLY A 839 -10.81 20.32 16.53
N PRO A 840 -11.86 19.61 17.00
CA PRO A 840 -12.47 18.51 16.25
C PRO A 840 -12.91 18.88 14.83
N GLU A 841 -13.33 20.13 14.63
CA GLU A 841 -13.69 20.69 13.33
C GLU A 841 -12.51 20.78 12.36
N ASP A 842 -11.32 21.15 12.84
CA ASP A 842 -10.10 21.15 12.03
C ASP A 842 -9.72 19.72 11.66
N PHE A 843 -9.79 18.80 12.62
CA PHE A 843 -9.51 17.39 12.39
C PHE A 843 -10.42 16.80 11.30
N GLN A 844 -11.71 17.14 11.31
CA GLN A 844 -12.65 16.72 10.28
C GLN A 844 -12.35 17.38 8.93
N LYS A 845 -12.07 18.69 8.91
CA LYS A 845 -11.66 19.41 7.71
C LYS A 845 -10.41 18.79 7.07
N TRP A 846 -9.42 18.41 7.87
CA TRP A 846 -8.19 17.77 7.39
C TRP A 846 -8.41 16.40 6.76
N LYS A 847 -9.46 15.67 7.15
CA LYS A 847 -9.84 14.41 6.47
C LYS A 847 -10.43 14.66 5.09
N GLU A 848 -11.18 15.75 4.96
CA GLU A 848 -11.91 16.11 3.74
C GLU A 848 -11.02 16.88 2.74
N ASP A 849 -10.05 17.64 3.24
CA ASP A 849 -9.15 18.50 2.48
C ASP A 849 -7.69 18.29 2.88
N ALA A 850 -7.02 17.43 2.10
CA ALA A 850 -5.60 17.11 2.19
C ALA A 850 -4.68 18.33 2.11
N GLY A 851 -5.04 19.34 1.31
CA GLY A 851 -4.26 20.56 1.15
C GLY A 851 -4.26 21.38 2.42
N SER A 852 -5.44 21.57 3.04
CA SER A 852 -5.55 22.28 4.32
C SER A 852 -4.79 21.60 5.45
N PHE A 853 -4.79 20.28 5.49
CA PHE A 853 -4.00 19.51 6.43
C PHE A 853 -2.50 19.73 6.22
N SER A 854 -2.03 19.60 4.98
CA SER A 854 -0.61 19.73 4.67
C SER A 854 -0.07 21.11 5.06
N GLU A 855 -0.80 22.19 4.76
CA GLU A 855 -0.41 23.55 5.18
C GLU A 855 -0.38 23.70 6.71
N ALA A 856 -1.39 23.18 7.41
CA ALA A 856 -1.43 23.21 8.87
C ALA A 856 -0.27 22.42 9.51
N ALA A 857 0.05 21.24 8.96
CA ALA A 857 1.15 20.40 9.40
C ALA A 857 2.52 21.08 9.14
N LYS A 858 2.72 21.67 7.95
CA LYS A 858 3.93 22.43 7.60
C LYS A 858 4.12 23.62 8.57
N ALA A 859 3.06 24.38 8.85
CA ALA A 859 3.11 25.49 9.80
C ALA A 859 3.42 25.03 11.23
N HIS A 860 2.85 23.89 11.65
CA HIS A 860 3.12 23.28 12.95
C HIS A 860 4.58 22.85 13.11
N LEU A 861 5.15 22.19 12.09
CA LEU A 861 6.56 21.79 12.08
C LEU A 861 7.51 22.99 12.13
N ILE A 862 7.20 24.06 11.39
CA ILE A 862 7.96 25.32 11.43
C ILE A 862 7.91 25.94 12.83
N ASP A 863 6.76 25.94 13.50
CA ASP A 863 6.63 26.47 14.88
C ASP A 863 7.50 25.69 15.89
N LEU A 864 7.73 24.39 15.64
CA LEU A 864 8.65 23.56 16.41
C LEU A 864 10.12 23.71 15.99
N GLY A 865 10.43 24.52 14.96
CA GLY A 865 11.78 24.68 14.42
C GLY A 865 12.26 23.50 13.58
N LEU A 866 11.35 22.72 12.99
CA LEU A 866 11.62 21.58 12.14
C LEU A 866 11.51 21.96 10.65
N ASP A 867 12.22 21.23 9.78
CA ASP A 867 12.10 21.40 8.32
C ASP A 867 10.92 20.57 7.80
N PRO A 868 9.86 21.19 7.25
CA PRO A 868 8.73 20.43 6.72
C PRO A 868 9.09 19.51 5.55
N LYS A 869 10.18 19.78 4.81
CA LYS A 869 10.61 18.91 3.71
C LYS A 869 11.06 17.54 4.20
N GLU A 870 11.79 17.53 5.31
CA GLU A 870 12.25 16.31 5.97
C GLU A 870 11.07 15.48 6.50
N PHE A 871 10.00 16.14 6.94
CA PHE A 871 8.77 15.51 7.46
C PHE A 871 7.73 15.20 6.40
N LEU A 872 7.99 15.48 5.13
CA LEU A 872 7.06 15.20 4.05
C LEU A 872 6.58 13.74 3.98
N PRO A 873 7.44 12.72 4.20
CA PRO A 873 6.99 11.33 4.24
C PRO A 873 5.88 11.10 5.28
N LEU A 874 6.01 11.71 6.45
CA LEU A 874 5.00 11.63 7.52
C LEU A 874 3.69 12.33 7.11
N ILE A 875 3.78 13.53 6.55
CA ILE A 875 2.57 14.31 6.16
C ILE A 875 1.75 13.52 5.14
N VAL A 876 2.39 13.06 4.08
CA VAL A 876 1.75 12.24 3.03
C VAL A 876 1.06 11.01 3.60
N ASP A 877 1.78 10.32 4.47
CA ASP A 877 1.37 9.04 5.01
C ASP A 877 0.27 9.17 6.08
N ALA A 878 0.35 10.20 6.94
CA ALA A 878 -0.65 10.53 7.96
C ALA A 878 -2.04 10.74 7.34
N HIS A 879 -2.14 11.58 6.30
CA HIS A 879 -3.44 11.82 5.65
C HIS A 879 -4.08 10.54 5.14
N GLN A 880 -3.29 9.65 4.50
CA GLN A 880 -3.78 8.37 3.99
C GLN A 880 -4.28 7.45 5.11
N VAL A 881 -3.57 7.40 6.24
CA VAL A 881 -3.98 6.59 7.40
C VAL A 881 -5.26 7.10 8.05
N GLN A 882 -5.49 8.41 8.08
CA GLN A 882 -6.69 8.98 8.69
C GLN A 882 -7.98 8.72 7.90
N GLN A 883 -7.89 8.19 6.66
CA GLN A 883 -9.04 7.81 5.83
C GLN A 883 -9.68 6.47 6.23
N VAL A 884 -9.12 5.75 7.21
CA VAL A 884 -9.65 4.46 7.66
C VAL A 884 -10.98 4.62 8.38
N GLU A 885 -12.01 3.89 7.90
CA GLU A 885 -13.30 3.80 8.57
C GLU A 885 -13.20 3.04 9.91
N LEU A 886 -13.74 3.66 10.96
CA LEU A 886 -13.78 3.09 12.30
C LEU A 886 -15.09 2.36 12.56
N PRO A 887 -15.07 1.21 13.26
CA PRO A 887 -16.28 0.62 13.81
C PRO A 887 -16.91 1.56 14.85
N LYS A 888 -18.23 1.47 15.02
CA LYS A 888 -18.95 2.26 16.02
C LYS A 888 -18.33 2.06 17.41
N PRO A 889 -17.98 3.14 18.14
CA PRO A 889 -17.41 3.02 19.47
C PRO A 889 -18.42 2.38 20.43
N LYS A 890 -17.93 1.54 21.34
CA LYS A 890 -18.75 1.02 22.44
C LYS A 890 -18.95 2.13 23.49
N PRO A 891 -20.14 2.22 24.11
CA PRO A 891 -20.35 3.15 25.22
C PRO A 891 -19.38 2.85 26.36
N LEU A 892 -18.81 3.90 26.94
CA LEU A 892 -17.87 3.82 28.07
C LEU A 892 -18.62 4.08 29.37
N VAL A 893 -18.24 3.38 30.45
CA VAL A 893 -18.79 3.54 31.80
C VAL A 893 -17.69 4.10 32.68
N GLU A 894 -17.94 5.23 33.34
CA GLU A 894 -16.98 5.85 34.27
C GLU A 894 -16.94 5.08 35.60
N PHE A 895 -15.75 5.02 36.20
CA PHE A 895 -15.55 4.53 37.55
C PHE A 895 -15.88 5.67 38.54
N PRO A 896 -16.95 5.56 39.35
CA PRO A 896 -17.47 6.70 40.12
C PRO A 896 -16.61 7.09 41.33
N ASP A 897 -15.91 6.12 41.96
CA ASP A 897 -15.42 6.23 43.33
C ASP A 897 -13.88 6.23 43.43
N PHE A 898 -13.21 7.22 42.85
CA PHE A 898 -11.77 7.41 43.07
C PHE A 898 -11.50 7.85 44.51
N LEU A 899 -10.68 7.09 45.24
CA LEU A 899 -10.27 7.38 46.62
C LEU A 899 -9.44 8.68 46.70
N PRO A 900 -9.49 9.43 47.82
CA PRO A 900 -8.66 10.62 48.00
C PRO A 900 -7.16 10.27 48.05
N LEU A 901 -6.30 11.23 47.66
CA LEU A 901 -4.85 11.08 47.74
C LEU A 901 -4.35 10.99 49.19
N GLN A 902 -3.20 10.34 49.39
CA GLN A 902 -2.47 10.33 50.66
C GLN A 902 -2.01 11.76 51.02
N GLU A 903 -1.98 12.08 52.31
CA GLU A 903 -1.51 13.39 52.81
C GLU A 903 0.02 13.52 52.81
N GLU A 904 0.74 12.40 52.67
CA GLU A 904 2.20 12.38 52.63
C GLU A 904 2.75 13.20 51.44
N ARG A 905 3.95 13.77 51.65
CA ARG A 905 4.64 14.58 50.66
C ARG A 905 5.16 13.69 49.53
N TRP A 906 4.95 14.09 48.28
CA TRP A 906 5.51 13.36 47.15
C TRP A 906 7.02 13.57 47.12
N SER A 907 7.77 12.52 46.79
CA SER A 907 9.20 12.61 46.56
C SER A 907 9.52 11.86 45.27
N PRO A 908 10.34 12.44 44.37
CA PRO A 908 10.86 11.68 43.25
C PRO A 908 11.64 10.49 43.82
N SER A 909 11.42 9.29 43.29
CA SER A 909 12.16 8.10 43.73
C SER A 909 13.67 8.33 43.62
N GLN A 910 14.35 8.59 44.74
CA GLN A 910 15.80 8.51 44.84
C GLN A 910 16.16 7.02 44.88
N ASN A 911 16.32 6.38 43.71
CA ASN A 911 17.21 5.23 43.43
C ASN A 911 16.67 4.31 42.32
N ASN A 912 17.45 4.21 41.24
CA ASN A 912 18.13 2.98 40.81
C ASN A 912 19.07 3.35 39.65
N GLN A 913 20.38 3.42 39.93
CA GLN A 913 21.42 3.28 38.90
C GLN A 913 21.39 1.87 38.33
#